data_AF-A0A1Z5HQ41-F1
#
_entry.id   AF-A0A1Z5HQ41-F1
#
_cell.length_a   1.000
_cell.length_b   1.000
_cell.length_c   1.000
_cell.angle_alpha   90.00
_cell.angle_beta   90.00
_cell.angle_gamma   90.00
#
_symmetry.space_group_name_H-M   'P 1'
#
loop_
_entity.id
_entity.type
_entity.pdbx_description
1 polymer ?
#
loop_
_entity_poly.entity_id
_entity_poly.type
_entity_poly.pdbx_seq_one_letter_code
_entity_poly.pdbx_strand_id
1 'polypeptide(L)'
;MNRGAIKDRIEELRRVIEEHNYRYYVLDQPVITDQEYDELMRELIELENRYPEFITPDSPTQRVGGAPLEAFETVRHDVPLLSLANAFGADELREFDRRIRQAVGGPVDYVVELKIDGVSVALTYENGLFVTGATRGDGYLGENITANLRTVPTVPLRIREKLPRLVVRGEGYMPKKAFEALNQEREKEGQPLFANPRNAAAGSLRQLDPRITARRSLQVFVYDLLAIEGEEPATHAEVLEFLERLGFAVNPHRKVCADIEEVIVYCEEWTERREELPYEIDGMVVKVNRREFHRILGNTAKSPRWAIAYKFPAQQAVTQVENIIVRVGRTGALTPTAVLKPVRLAGTTVTRATLHNEDMIREKDVRLGDMVVVQKAGDIIPEVVNVLKERRTGEEREFHMPEYCPECGARVVRLEGEAAARCSGGLACPAQVREGIIHFASRQAMNIEGLGPAVINQLLEKGLIRDPGDLYYLKYEELVKLERLGPQSAKNLLEAIEASKQNSLAQLIFALGIRHVGSRAARLLAENFASLDELAQASYEELTAIPEIGPKMAESIISFFREPRNQEVIGKLKRAGVNTRGDVNGNLQRPLAGKRFVLTGTLASMTRREAQEKIEALGGEVSSSVSRKTDYVVVGENPGSKYDRAKELGITILNEQDFLRMLETGL
;
A
#
# COMPACT_ATOMS: atom_id res chain seq x y z
N MET A 1 42.61 -33.87 8.57
CA MET A 1 41.28 -34.50 8.41
C MET A 1 41.12 -34.90 6.95
N ASN A 2 40.46 -36.03 6.65
CA ASN A 2 40.12 -36.38 5.26
C ASN A 2 39.05 -35.40 4.72
N ARG A 3 38.99 -35.18 3.40
CA ARG A 3 38.15 -34.15 2.75
C ARG A 3 36.66 -34.27 3.11
N GLY A 4 36.15 -35.51 3.23
CA GLY A 4 34.78 -35.78 3.68
C GLY A 4 34.54 -35.30 5.12
N ALA A 5 35.46 -35.59 6.05
CA ALA A 5 35.33 -35.18 7.45
C ALA A 5 35.36 -33.65 7.64
N ILE A 6 36.03 -32.91 6.76
CA ILE A 6 36.03 -31.43 6.78
C ILE A 6 34.66 -30.90 6.33
N LYS A 7 34.09 -31.49 5.27
CA LYS A 7 32.75 -31.13 4.82
C LYS A 7 31.71 -31.41 5.92
N ASP A 8 31.77 -32.59 6.54
CA ASP A 8 30.86 -32.97 7.62
C ASP A 8 31.00 -32.02 8.83
N ARG A 9 32.23 -31.60 9.17
CA ARG A 9 32.47 -30.62 10.24
C ARG A 9 31.92 -29.23 9.89
N ILE A 10 32.07 -28.76 8.66
CA ILE A 10 31.49 -27.49 8.20
C ILE A 10 29.96 -27.54 8.29
N GLU A 11 29.34 -28.64 7.85
CA GLU A 11 27.88 -28.82 7.94
C GLU A 11 27.39 -28.90 9.40
N GLU A 12 28.14 -29.57 10.28
CA GLU A 12 27.87 -29.62 11.72
C GLU A 12 27.95 -28.22 12.35
N LEU A 13 29.04 -27.49 12.12
CA LEU A 13 29.22 -26.13 12.64
C LEU A 13 28.10 -25.20 12.20
N ARG A 14 27.71 -25.24 10.90
CA ARG A 14 26.58 -24.47 10.38
C ARG A 14 25.30 -24.79 11.13
N ARG A 15 24.97 -26.08 11.30
CA ARG A 15 23.75 -26.50 11.99
C ARG A 15 23.74 -26.06 13.46
N VAL A 16 24.86 -26.21 14.16
CA VAL A 16 24.99 -25.82 15.58
C VAL A 16 24.87 -24.31 15.75
N ILE A 17 25.55 -23.53 14.91
CA ILE A 17 25.50 -22.06 14.93
C ILE A 17 24.08 -21.56 14.59
N GLU A 18 23.41 -22.15 13.60
CA GLU A 18 22.03 -21.82 13.25
C GLU A 18 21.06 -22.11 14.40
N GLU A 19 21.20 -23.26 15.08
CA GLU A 19 20.37 -23.60 16.24
C GLU A 19 20.60 -22.62 17.40
N HIS A 20 21.85 -22.23 17.67
CA HIS A 20 22.13 -21.21 18.69
C HIS A 20 21.60 -19.82 18.30
N ASN A 21 21.71 -19.44 17.02
CA ASN A 21 21.11 -18.21 16.50
C ASN A 21 19.59 -18.21 16.66
N TYR A 22 18.93 -19.34 16.35
CA TYR A 22 17.50 -19.48 16.54
C TYR A 22 17.13 -19.33 18.02
N ARG A 23 17.84 -20.01 18.92
CA ARG A 23 17.59 -19.90 20.37
C ARG A 23 17.82 -18.51 20.92
N TYR A 24 18.88 -17.83 20.48
CA TYR A 24 19.22 -16.48 20.92
C TYR A 24 18.22 -15.45 20.37
N TYR A 25 18.04 -15.39 19.04
CA TYR A 25 17.29 -14.30 18.39
C TYR A 25 15.79 -14.55 18.26
N VAL A 26 15.35 -15.82 18.23
CA VAL A 26 13.94 -16.18 18.04
C VAL A 26 13.28 -16.60 19.34
N LEU A 27 13.94 -17.47 20.12
CA LEU A 27 13.38 -17.97 21.38
C LEU A 27 13.73 -17.13 22.61
N ASP A 28 14.69 -16.20 22.50
CA ASP A 28 15.25 -15.43 23.62
C ASP A 28 15.74 -16.33 24.79
N GLN A 29 16.32 -17.49 24.44
CA GLN A 29 16.76 -18.55 25.37
C GLN A 29 18.15 -19.09 24.99
N PRO A 30 19.23 -18.28 25.11
CA PRO A 30 20.58 -18.72 24.79
C PRO A 30 21.04 -19.85 25.72
N VAL A 31 21.77 -20.83 25.15
CA VAL A 31 22.28 -22.02 25.87
C VAL A 31 23.80 -22.03 26.01
N ILE A 32 24.47 -21.19 25.22
CA ILE A 32 25.93 -21.01 25.21
C ILE A 32 26.23 -19.53 25.41
N THR A 33 27.43 -19.24 25.89
CA THR A 33 27.94 -17.88 26.06
C THR A 33 28.33 -17.26 24.72
N ASP A 34 28.38 -15.92 24.65
CA ASP A 34 28.83 -15.19 23.45
C ASP A 34 30.26 -15.60 23.04
N GLN A 35 31.12 -15.92 24.01
CA GLN A 35 32.49 -16.39 23.74
C GLN A 35 32.49 -17.75 23.03
N GLU A 36 31.69 -18.70 23.49
CA GLU A 36 31.59 -20.03 22.87
C GLU A 36 31.00 -19.93 21.46
N TYR A 37 30.04 -19.03 21.25
CA TYR A 37 29.49 -18.75 19.91
C TYR A 37 30.56 -18.18 18.97
N ASP A 38 31.34 -17.19 19.44
CA ASP A 38 32.41 -16.57 18.66
C ASP A 38 33.52 -17.58 18.29
N GLU A 39 33.81 -18.55 19.17
CA GLU A 39 34.75 -19.64 18.90
C GLU A 39 34.25 -20.57 17.78
N LEU A 40 32.97 -20.98 17.83
CA LEU A 40 32.34 -21.77 16.76
C LEU A 40 32.33 -21.00 15.44
N MET A 41 32.02 -19.71 15.49
CA MET A 41 31.97 -18.86 14.30
C MET A 41 33.35 -18.67 13.69
N ARG A 42 34.38 -18.48 14.52
CA ARG A 42 35.78 -18.38 14.07
C ARG A 42 36.25 -19.70 13.43
N GLU A 43 35.90 -20.84 14.02
CA GLU A 43 36.22 -22.16 13.44
C GLU A 43 35.60 -22.31 12.05
N LEU A 44 34.32 -21.95 11.89
CA LEU A 44 33.64 -22.02 10.59
C LEU A 44 34.28 -21.09 9.55
N ILE A 45 34.62 -19.85 9.93
CA ILE A 45 35.30 -18.88 9.06
C ILE A 45 36.68 -19.42 8.63
N GLU A 46 37.46 -19.98 9.55
CA GLU A 46 38.78 -20.55 9.23
C GLU A 46 38.67 -21.72 8.25
N LEU A 47 37.69 -22.60 8.45
CA LEU A 47 37.47 -23.76 7.57
C LEU A 47 37.00 -23.33 6.18
N GLU A 48 36.07 -22.38 6.10
CA GLU A 48 35.58 -21.86 4.82
C GLU A 48 36.66 -21.08 4.04
N ASN A 49 37.51 -20.32 4.72
CA ASN A 49 38.65 -19.64 4.07
C ASN A 49 39.70 -20.63 3.55
N ARG A 50 39.94 -21.74 4.26
CA ARG A 50 40.87 -22.79 3.83
C ARG A 50 40.31 -23.68 2.71
N TYR A 51 38.98 -23.82 2.64
CA TYR A 51 38.28 -24.63 1.63
C TYR A 51 37.13 -23.85 0.99
N PRO A 52 37.43 -22.86 0.12
CA PRO A 52 36.42 -21.99 -0.49
C PRO A 52 35.35 -22.74 -1.29
N GLU A 53 35.64 -23.95 -1.78
CA GLU A 53 34.67 -24.77 -2.51
C GLU A 53 33.47 -25.22 -1.67
N PHE A 54 33.57 -25.16 -0.33
CA PHE A 54 32.50 -25.54 0.57
C PHE A 54 31.66 -24.35 1.04
N ILE A 55 32.00 -23.11 0.66
CA ILE A 55 31.19 -21.92 0.97
C ILE A 55 29.86 -22.05 0.23
N THR A 56 28.76 -21.98 0.98
CA THR A 56 27.40 -21.98 0.42
C THR A 56 26.70 -20.65 0.73
N PRO A 57 25.77 -20.20 -0.14
CA PRO A 57 25.10 -18.89 0.03
C PRO A 57 24.27 -18.74 1.31
N ASP A 58 23.98 -19.84 1.99
CA ASP A 58 23.21 -19.95 3.21
C ASP A 58 24.06 -20.17 4.47
N SER A 59 25.40 -20.18 4.34
CA SER A 59 26.28 -20.25 5.51
C SER A 59 26.10 -19.02 6.41
N PRO A 60 26.12 -19.17 7.76
CA PRO A 60 26.07 -18.05 8.70
C PRO A 60 27.13 -16.96 8.45
N THR A 61 28.29 -17.32 7.88
CA THR A 61 29.35 -16.38 7.50
C THR A 61 28.94 -15.41 6.39
N GLN A 62 27.94 -15.77 5.58
CA GLN A 62 27.47 -14.97 4.43
C GLN A 62 26.37 -13.96 4.81
N ARG A 63 25.99 -13.87 6.10
CA ARG A 63 24.99 -12.90 6.57
C ARG A 63 25.47 -11.45 6.47
N VAL A 64 26.78 -11.21 6.64
CA VAL A 64 27.38 -9.87 6.61
C VAL A 64 28.43 -9.84 5.49
N GLY A 65 27.97 -9.65 4.26
CA GLY A 65 28.85 -9.65 3.10
C GLY A 65 28.08 -9.39 1.82
N GLY A 66 28.40 -8.29 1.14
CA GLY A 66 27.82 -7.90 -0.12
C GLY A 66 28.35 -6.54 -0.54
N ALA A 67 28.65 -6.36 -1.82
CA ALA A 67 28.93 -5.04 -2.36
C ALA A 67 27.67 -4.16 -2.19
N PRO A 68 27.81 -2.85 -1.92
CA PRO A 68 26.68 -1.93 -1.96
C PRO A 68 25.97 -2.04 -3.31
N LEU A 69 24.64 -2.08 -3.27
CA LEU A 69 23.82 -2.09 -4.47
C LEU A 69 23.85 -0.69 -5.11
N GLU A 70 23.85 -0.62 -6.45
CA GLU A 70 23.70 0.66 -7.15
C GLU A 70 22.25 1.18 -7.06
N ALA A 71 21.27 0.26 -7.16
CA ALA A 71 19.85 0.53 -7.04
C ALA A 71 19.08 -0.72 -6.59
N PHE A 72 17.83 -0.52 -6.13
CA PHE A 72 16.92 -1.62 -5.86
C PHE A 72 16.20 -2.08 -7.13
N GLU A 73 16.23 -3.38 -7.39
CA GLU A 73 15.42 -3.98 -8.46
C GLU A 73 13.97 -4.14 -8.01
N THR A 74 13.05 -4.22 -8.98
CA THR A 74 11.63 -4.47 -8.71
C THR A 74 11.31 -5.96 -8.85
N VAL A 75 10.58 -6.51 -7.89
CA VAL A 75 10.11 -7.90 -7.87
C VAL A 75 8.59 -7.92 -7.93
N ARG A 76 8.05 -8.79 -8.77
CA ARG A 76 6.61 -9.05 -8.82
C ARG A 76 6.23 -10.10 -7.79
N HIS A 77 5.20 -9.80 -7.00
CA HIS A 77 4.62 -10.75 -6.05
C HIS A 77 3.70 -11.72 -6.77
N ASP A 78 3.86 -13.03 -6.51
CA ASP A 78 2.97 -14.06 -7.05
C ASP A 78 1.55 -13.95 -6.48
N VAL A 79 1.48 -13.58 -5.20
CA VAL A 79 0.23 -13.34 -4.47
C VAL A 79 0.17 -11.86 -4.08
N PRO A 80 -0.91 -11.13 -4.44
CA PRO A 80 -1.02 -9.72 -4.09
C PRO A 80 -0.97 -9.48 -2.58
N LEU A 81 -0.07 -8.60 -2.15
CA LEU A 81 0.11 -8.23 -0.75
C LEU A 81 -0.87 -7.10 -0.37
N LEU A 82 -2.13 -7.49 -0.15
CA LEU A 82 -3.22 -6.57 0.19
C LEU A 82 -3.03 -5.89 1.56
N SER A 83 -3.77 -4.81 1.76
CA SER A 83 -3.89 -4.14 3.08
C SER A 83 -5.07 -4.71 3.87
N LEU A 84 -5.20 -4.38 5.15
CA LEU A 84 -6.34 -4.79 5.97
C LEU A 84 -7.42 -3.69 6.00
N ALA A 85 -8.69 -4.10 6.13
CA ALA A 85 -9.74 -3.19 6.55
C ALA A 85 -9.56 -2.85 8.04
N ASN A 86 -10.01 -1.68 8.48
CA ASN A 86 -9.88 -1.28 9.88
C ASN A 86 -11.23 -1.45 10.62
N ALA A 87 -11.14 -1.79 11.90
CA ALA A 87 -12.20 -1.68 12.88
C ALA A 87 -11.72 -0.77 14.03
N PHE A 88 -12.56 0.15 14.50
CA PHE A 88 -12.24 1.11 15.57
C PHE A 88 -13.02 0.86 16.87
N GLY A 89 -13.74 -0.27 16.95
CA GLY A 89 -14.51 -0.63 18.13
C GLY A 89 -15.20 -1.98 18.03
N ALA A 90 -15.79 -2.41 19.15
CA ALA A 90 -16.46 -3.70 19.29
C ALA A 90 -17.62 -3.88 18.28
N ASP A 91 -18.40 -2.83 18.01
CA ASP A 91 -19.54 -2.92 17.10
C ASP A 91 -19.12 -3.19 15.65
N GLU A 92 -18.00 -2.62 15.20
CA GLU A 92 -17.45 -2.89 13.87
C GLU A 92 -16.90 -4.32 13.76
N LEU A 93 -16.35 -4.88 14.85
CA LEU A 93 -15.94 -6.28 14.93
C LEU A 93 -17.15 -7.23 14.88
N ARG A 94 -18.24 -6.91 15.60
CA ARG A 94 -19.50 -7.68 15.51
C ARG A 94 -20.10 -7.63 14.11
N GLU A 95 -20.04 -6.49 13.43
CA GLU A 95 -20.50 -6.37 12.04
C GLU A 95 -19.62 -7.19 11.07
N PHE A 96 -18.32 -7.24 11.31
CA PHE A 96 -17.40 -8.11 10.58
C PHE A 96 -17.77 -9.59 10.74
N ASP A 97 -17.96 -10.06 11.98
CA ASP A 97 -18.39 -11.44 12.27
C ASP A 97 -19.75 -11.76 11.64
N ARG A 98 -20.72 -10.85 11.73
CA ARG A 98 -22.04 -11.02 11.11
C ARG A 98 -21.94 -11.28 9.61
N ARG A 99 -21.13 -10.48 8.89
CA ARG A 99 -20.92 -10.63 7.44
C ARG A 99 -20.24 -11.94 7.10
N ILE A 100 -19.29 -12.39 7.92
CA ILE A 100 -18.61 -13.67 7.72
C ILE A 100 -19.58 -14.83 7.91
N ARG A 101 -20.30 -14.87 9.04
CA ARG A 101 -21.26 -15.94 9.35
C ARG A 101 -22.36 -16.05 8.29
N GLN A 102 -22.82 -14.92 7.75
CA GLN A 102 -23.77 -14.91 6.63
C GLN A 102 -23.21 -15.54 5.35
N ALA A 103 -21.92 -15.35 5.08
CA ALA A 103 -21.27 -15.91 3.89
C ALA A 103 -20.93 -17.40 4.03
N VAL A 104 -20.50 -17.84 5.22
CA VAL A 104 -20.07 -19.24 5.45
C VAL A 104 -21.19 -20.14 5.97
N GLY A 105 -22.28 -19.58 6.51
CA GLY A 105 -23.47 -20.32 6.94
C GLY A 105 -23.29 -21.16 8.21
N GLY A 106 -22.30 -20.86 9.06
CA GLY A 106 -21.97 -21.65 10.25
C GLY A 106 -21.18 -20.88 11.30
N PRO A 107 -20.80 -21.56 12.42
CA PRO A 107 -19.95 -20.98 13.46
C PRO A 107 -18.53 -20.73 12.92
N VAL A 108 -17.87 -19.70 13.46
CA VAL A 108 -16.56 -19.24 13.01
C VAL A 108 -15.70 -18.91 14.21
N ASP A 109 -14.51 -19.49 14.22
CA ASP A 109 -13.42 -19.20 15.14
C ASP A 109 -12.38 -18.29 14.49
N TYR A 110 -11.65 -17.56 15.32
CA TYR A 110 -10.71 -16.53 14.90
C TYR A 110 -9.33 -16.76 15.51
N VAL A 111 -8.29 -16.31 14.82
CA VAL A 111 -6.95 -16.11 15.39
C VAL A 111 -6.72 -14.62 15.50
N VAL A 112 -6.34 -14.19 16.70
CA VAL A 112 -5.99 -12.80 16.98
C VAL A 112 -4.50 -12.70 17.21
N GLU A 113 -3.85 -11.78 16.49
CA GLU A 113 -2.42 -11.53 16.52
C GLU A 113 -2.14 -10.04 16.78
N LEU A 114 -0.98 -9.72 17.35
CA LEU A 114 -0.52 -8.34 17.46
C LEU A 114 -0.24 -7.73 16.10
N LYS A 115 -0.72 -6.50 15.88
CA LYS A 115 -0.45 -5.75 14.65
C LYS A 115 0.85 -4.97 14.81
N ILE A 116 1.95 -5.60 14.40
CA ILE A 116 3.30 -5.04 14.51
C ILE A 116 3.42 -3.75 13.69
N ASP A 117 3.96 -2.68 14.28
CA ASP A 117 4.19 -1.42 13.57
C ASP A 117 5.56 -1.43 12.87
N GLY A 118 5.57 -1.99 11.65
CA GLY A 118 6.78 -2.14 10.86
C GLY A 118 6.55 -1.97 9.36
N VAL A 119 7.33 -2.73 8.59
CA VAL A 119 7.26 -2.80 7.13
C VAL A 119 7.03 -4.23 6.69
N SER A 120 5.93 -4.44 5.97
CA SER A 120 5.60 -5.74 5.41
C SER A 120 6.64 -6.20 4.37
N VAL A 121 7.12 -7.42 4.58
CA VAL A 121 8.09 -8.11 3.74
C VAL A 121 7.54 -9.47 3.30
N ALA A 122 7.88 -9.88 2.08
CA ALA A 122 7.65 -11.23 1.57
C ALA A 122 8.99 -11.94 1.44
N LEU A 123 9.05 -13.18 1.92
CA LEU A 123 10.24 -14.03 1.89
C LEU A 123 9.96 -15.29 1.09
N THR A 124 10.74 -15.52 0.05
CA THR A 124 10.63 -16.68 -0.85
C THR A 124 11.80 -17.63 -0.61
N TYR A 125 11.45 -18.89 -0.40
CA TYR A 125 12.36 -19.99 -0.20
C TYR A 125 12.15 -21.04 -1.29
N GLU A 126 13.24 -21.56 -1.82
CA GLU A 126 13.23 -22.66 -2.78
C GLU A 126 14.18 -23.76 -2.30
N ASN A 127 13.71 -25.01 -2.32
CA ASN A 127 14.46 -26.16 -1.83
C ASN A 127 15.01 -25.95 -0.40
N GLY A 128 14.26 -25.22 0.43
CA GLY A 128 14.62 -24.86 1.79
C GLY A 128 15.60 -23.68 1.95
N LEU A 129 16.03 -23.02 0.89
CA LEU A 129 17.00 -21.92 0.92
C LEU A 129 16.35 -20.56 0.66
N PHE A 130 16.80 -19.51 1.34
CA PHE A 130 16.30 -18.15 1.14
C PHE A 130 16.79 -17.56 -0.18
N VAL A 131 15.86 -17.34 -1.12
CA VAL A 131 16.17 -16.88 -2.49
C VAL A 131 15.86 -15.41 -2.68
N THR A 132 14.68 -14.95 -2.26
CA THR A 132 14.23 -13.57 -2.53
C THR A 132 13.45 -12.98 -1.37
N GLY A 133 13.83 -11.77 -0.97
CA GLY A 133 13.10 -10.94 -0.02
C GLY A 133 12.65 -9.63 -0.66
N ALA A 134 11.38 -9.30 -0.57
CA ALA A 134 10.82 -8.12 -1.22
C ALA A 134 9.94 -7.28 -0.27
N THR A 135 9.93 -5.96 -0.46
CA THR A 135 8.99 -5.07 0.23
C THR A 135 7.58 -5.21 -0.37
N ARG A 136 6.56 -4.74 0.35
CA ARG A 136 5.19 -4.70 -0.19
C ARG A 136 5.04 -3.88 -1.48
N GLY A 137 5.70 -2.73 -1.54
CA GLY A 137 5.48 -1.71 -2.58
C GLY A 137 4.00 -1.35 -2.76
N ASP A 138 3.46 -1.51 -3.96
CA ASP A 138 2.05 -1.23 -4.29
C ASP A 138 1.10 -2.42 -4.04
N GLY A 139 1.65 -3.56 -3.60
CA GLY A 139 0.94 -4.82 -3.39
C GLY A 139 1.15 -5.84 -4.50
N TYR A 140 1.55 -5.43 -5.70
CA TYR A 140 1.87 -6.30 -6.83
C TYR A 140 3.36 -6.27 -7.18
N LEU A 141 3.98 -5.10 -7.07
CA LEU A 141 5.39 -4.86 -7.29
C LEU A 141 6.03 -4.35 -6.00
N GLY A 142 7.12 -5.00 -5.60
CA GLY A 142 7.95 -4.68 -4.44
C GLY A 142 9.38 -4.38 -4.82
N GLU A 143 10.16 -3.83 -3.88
CA GLU A 143 11.61 -3.65 -4.04
C GLU A 143 12.34 -4.90 -3.54
N ASN A 144 13.34 -5.38 -4.31
CA ASN A 144 14.21 -6.47 -3.91
C ASN A 144 15.13 -6.00 -2.78
N ILE A 145 14.90 -6.47 -1.56
CA ILE A 145 15.70 -6.17 -0.37
C ILE A 145 16.34 -7.44 0.21
N THR A 146 16.61 -8.44 -0.65
CA THR A 146 17.17 -9.74 -0.24
C THR A 146 18.48 -9.58 0.53
N ALA A 147 19.41 -8.76 0.05
CA ALA A 147 20.68 -8.51 0.71
C ALA A 147 20.50 -7.92 2.12
N ASN A 148 19.54 -7.02 2.29
CA ASN A 148 19.23 -6.42 3.59
C ASN A 148 18.60 -7.43 4.54
N LEU A 149 17.64 -8.24 4.06
CA LEU A 149 16.97 -9.24 4.87
C LEU A 149 17.88 -10.40 5.30
N ARG A 150 18.93 -10.73 4.52
CA ARG A 150 19.97 -11.69 4.94
C ARG A 150 20.72 -11.24 6.20
N THR A 151 20.80 -9.94 6.44
CA THR A 151 21.45 -9.38 7.65
C THR A 151 20.58 -9.49 8.90
N VAL A 152 19.28 -9.80 8.74
CA VAL A 152 18.32 -9.87 9.86
C VAL A 152 18.41 -11.25 10.51
N PRO A 153 18.83 -11.37 11.78
CA PRO A 153 19.11 -12.67 12.39
C PRO A 153 17.91 -13.61 12.50
N THR A 154 16.71 -13.03 12.68
CA THR A 154 15.43 -13.76 12.79
C THR A 154 14.91 -14.30 11.45
N VAL A 155 15.53 -13.93 10.32
CA VAL A 155 15.24 -14.51 9.01
C VAL A 155 16.17 -15.73 8.81
N PRO A 156 15.63 -16.97 8.77
CA PRO A 156 16.45 -18.14 8.50
C PRO A 156 16.98 -18.08 7.06
N LEU A 157 18.28 -18.32 6.85
CA LEU A 157 18.83 -18.48 5.49
C LEU A 157 18.49 -19.85 4.90
N ARG A 158 18.32 -20.84 5.79
CA ARG A 158 17.86 -22.19 5.49
C ARG A 158 16.74 -22.54 6.47
N ILE A 159 15.62 -23.03 5.96
CA ILE A 159 14.53 -23.57 6.78
C ILE A 159 14.76 -25.04 7.11
N ARG A 160 14.22 -25.51 8.24
CA ARG A 160 14.48 -26.87 8.76
C ARG A 160 13.94 -27.99 7.89
N GLU A 161 12.84 -27.75 7.17
CA GLU A 161 12.26 -28.72 6.23
C GLU A 161 12.53 -28.30 4.80
N LYS A 162 12.93 -29.26 3.94
CA LYS A 162 13.28 -29.00 2.55
C LYS A 162 12.04 -28.99 1.67
N LEU A 163 11.35 -27.86 1.64
CA LEU A 163 10.20 -27.63 0.77
C LEU A 163 10.64 -27.19 -0.63
N PRO A 164 10.01 -27.67 -1.72
CA PRO A 164 10.31 -27.22 -3.08
C PRO A 164 10.18 -25.70 -3.23
N ARG A 165 9.08 -25.15 -2.73
CA ARG A 165 8.82 -23.70 -2.70
C ARG A 165 7.95 -23.31 -1.50
N LEU A 166 8.32 -22.20 -0.87
CA LEU A 166 7.58 -21.59 0.23
C LEU A 166 7.67 -20.07 0.13
N VAL A 167 6.54 -19.38 0.19
CA VAL A 167 6.47 -17.91 0.24
C VAL A 167 5.71 -17.50 1.49
N VAL A 168 6.37 -16.75 2.37
CA VAL A 168 5.81 -16.30 3.65
C VAL A 168 5.77 -14.78 3.72
N ARG A 169 4.81 -14.26 4.49
CA ARG A 169 4.70 -12.82 4.76
C ARG A 169 5.04 -12.52 6.21
N GLY A 170 5.83 -11.48 6.40
CA GLY A 170 6.18 -10.99 7.73
C GLY A 170 6.19 -9.47 7.81
N GLU A 171 6.48 -8.98 9.01
CA GLU A 171 6.71 -7.56 9.31
C GLU A 171 8.13 -7.39 9.80
N GLY A 172 8.93 -6.63 9.06
CA GLY A 172 10.22 -6.14 9.54
C GLY A 172 10.02 -4.95 10.48
N TYR A 173 10.47 -5.06 11.72
CA TYR A 173 10.30 -4.04 12.74
C TYR A 173 11.61 -3.76 13.49
N MET A 174 11.61 -2.66 14.23
CA MET A 174 12.72 -2.26 15.08
C MET A 174 12.28 -2.30 16.55
N PRO A 175 12.94 -3.10 17.42
CA PRO A 175 12.67 -3.09 18.85
C PRO A 175 12.87 -1.69 19.46
N LYS A 176 12.12 -1.36 20.52
CA LYS A 176 12.16 -0.04 21.19
C LYS A 176 13.59 0.33 21.64
N LYS A 177 14.31 -0.61 22.26
CA LYS A 177 15.71 -0.41 22.67
C LYS A 177 16.65 -0.10 21.51
N ALA A 178 16.50 -0.81 20.39
CA ALA A 178 17.31 -0.57 19.19
C ALA A 178 17.01 0.80 18.56
N PHE A 179 15.74 1.20 18.57
CA PHE A 179 15.31 2.52 18.11
C PHE A 179 15.88 3.66 18.97
N GLU A 180 15.84 3.53 20.29
CA GLU A 180 16.42 4.51 21.22
C GLU A 180 17.93 4.65 21.01
N ALA A 181 18.66 3.52 20.93
CA ALA A 181 20.09 3.53 20.66
C ALA A 181 20.42 4.20 19.32
N LEU A 182 19.67 3.87 18.27
CA LEU A 182 19.84 4.49 16.96
C LEU A 182 19.62 6.00 16.98
N ASN A 183 18.58 6.48 17.67
CA ASN A 183 18.35 7.91 17.76
C ASN A 183 19.44 8.62 18.57
N GLN A 184 19.97 8.01 19.64
CA GLN A 184 21.10 8.55 20.38
C GLN A 184 22.37 8.67 19.53
N GLU A 185 22.65 7.68 18.67
CA GLU A 185 23.77 7.77 17.71
C GLU A 185 23.57 8.91 16.71
N ARG A 186 22.36 9.03 16.14
CA ARG A 186 22.03 10.10 15.19
C ARG A 186 22.10 11.49 15.81
N GLU A 187 21.70 11.62 17.08
CA GLU A 187 21.80 12.88 17.83
C GLU A 187 23.26 13.30 18.00
N LYS A 188 24.14 12.36 18.39
CA LYS A 188 25.60 12.62 18.51
C LYS A 188 26.23 13.01 17.17
N GLU A 189 25.71 12.48 16.06
CA GLU A 189 26.15 12.79 14.70
C GLU A 189 25.48 14.06 14.11
N GLY A 190 24.59 14.74 14.86
CA GLY A 190 23.86 15.91 14.40
C GLY A 190 22.86 15.64 13.28
N GLN A 191 22.44 14.38 13.10
CA GLN A 191 21.49 13.97 12.08
C GLN A 191 20.04 14.09 12.58
N PRO A 192 19.06 14.26 11.66
CA PRO A 192 17.65 14.22 12.02
C PRO A 192 17.27 12.88 12.65
N LEU A 193 16.58 12.95 13.80
CA LEU A 193 16.08 11.78 14.52
C LEU A 193 14.93 11.12 13.75
N PHE A 194 14.78 9.81 13.91
CA PHE A 194 13.60 9.11 13.42
C PHE A 194 12.41 9.38 14.33
N ALA A 195 11.26 9.64 13.71
CA ALA A 195 10.05 10.03 14.41
C ALA A 195 9.37 8.86 15.16
N ASN A 196 9.49 7.64 14.64
CA ASN A 196 8.93 6.43 15.24
C ASN A 196 9.72 5.18 14.77
N PRO A 197 9.57 4.03 15.46
CA PRO A 197 10.23 2.78 15.09
C PRO A 197 9.88 2.29 13.67
N ARG A 198 8.64 2.50 13.20
CA ARG A 198 8.23 2.14 11.84
C ARG A 198 9.08 2.81 10.76
N ASN A 199 9.25 4.13 10.85
CA ASN A 199 10.05 4.89 9.89
C ASN A 199 11.53 4.53 9.99
N ALA A 200 12.02 4.26 11.21
CA ALA A 200 13.38 3.79 11.42
C ALA A 200 13.59 2.40 10.78
N ALA A 201 12.63 1.48 10.93
CA ALA A 201 12.66 0.16 10.31
C ALA A 201 12.63 0.26 8.78
N ALA A 202 11.73 1.06 8.22
CA ALA A 202 11.61 1.27 6.78
C ALA A 202 12.89 1.87 6.17
N GLY A 203 13.45 2.89 6.82
CA GLY A 203 14.71 3.50 6.39
C GLY A 203 15.88 2.53 6.51
N SER A 204 15.89 1.67 7.53
CA SER A 204 16.98 0.73 7.77
C SER A 204 16.94 -0.48 6.83
N LEU A 205 15.75 -0.98 6.45
CA LEU A 205 15.59 -2.07 5.48
C LEU A 205 15.85 -1.65 4.02
N ARG A 206 15.83 -0.35 3.73
CA ARG A 206 15.99 0.21 2.39
C ARG A 206 17.32 0.95 2.24
N GLN A 207 18.39 0.36 2.79
CA GLN A 207 19.76 0.83 2.58
C GLN A 207 20.39 0.13 1.38
N LEU A 208 21.05 0.89 0.50
CA LEU A 208 21.82 0.32 -0.62
C LEU A 208 23.02 -0.49 -0.12
N ASP A 209 23.58 -0.10 1.02
CA ASP A 209 24.64 -0.86 1.69
C ASP A 209 24.05 -1.73 2.81
N PRO A 210 24.01 -3.07 2.66
CA PRO A 210 23.46 -3.98 3.66
C PRO A 210 24.23 -3.96 4.98
N ARG A 211 25.48 -3.48 4.99
CA ARG A 211 26.28 -3.35 6.21
C ARG A 211 25.69 -2.29 7.14
N ILE A 212 24.96 -1.31 6.60
CA ILE A 212 24.22 -0.34 7.42
C ILE A 212 23.03 -1.05 8.08
N THR A 213 22.24 -1.81 7.31
CA THR A 213 21.11 -2.61 7.81
C THR A 213 21.54 -3.52 8.97
N ALA A 214 22.67 -4.23 8.82
CA ALA A 214 23.19 -5.16 9.82
C ALA A 214 23.43 -4.50 11.19
N ARG A 215 23.83 -3.23 11.22
CA ARG A 215 24.07 -2.48 12.47
C ARG A 215 22.78 -2.01 13.14
N ARG A 216 21.63 -2.05 12.45
CA ARG A 216 20.36 -1.46 12.89
C ARG A 216 19.49 -2.44 13.68
N SER A 217 19.99 -3.65 13.99
CA SER A 217 19.35 -4.63 14.88
C SER A 217 17.86 -4.87 14.59
N LEU A 218 17.52 -4.97 13.29
CA LEU A 218 16.16 -5.24 12.85
C LEU A 218 15.75 -6.67 13.17
N GLN A 219 14.45 -6.89 13.30
CA GLN A 219 13.85 -8.21 13.47
C GLN A 219 12.65 -8.36 12.53
N VAL A 220 12.28 -9.60 12.22
CA VAL A 220 11.11 -9.92 11.40
C VAL A 220 10.26 -10.94 12.16
N PHE A 221 8.96 -10.64 12.31
CA PHE A 221 7.96 -11.65 12.65
C PHE A 221 7.22 -12.09 11.40
N VAL A 222 7.04 -13.40 11.20
CA VAL A 222 6.22 -13.97 10.13
C VAL A 222 4.82 -14.23 10.66
N TYR A 223 3.81 -13.91 9.85
CA TYR A 223 2.39 -13.97 10.25
C TYR A 223 1.45 -14.54 9.17
N ASP A 224 1.95 -14.88 7.98
CA ASP A 224 1.12 -15.43 6.91
C ASP A 224 1.88 -16.40 5.99
N LEU A 225 1.13 -17.34 5.44
CA LEU A 225 1.58 -18.26 4.40
C LEU A 225 0.94 -17.85 3.08
N LEU A 226 1.75 -17.32 2.16
CA LEU A 226 1.27 -16.83 0.87
C LEU A 226 1.17 -17.95 -0.16
N ALA A 227 2.19 -18.80 -0.24
CA ALA A 227 2.23 -19.95 -1.13
C ALA A 227 3.12 -21.05 -0.57
N ILE A 228 2.75 -22.31 -0.85
CA ILE A 228 3.54 -23.48 -0.54
C ILE A 228 3.33 -24.53 -1.63
N GLU A 229 4.42 -25.20 -2.02
CA GLU A 229 4.36 -26.42 -2.82
C GLU A 229 4.45 -27.63 -1.89
N GLY A 230 3.28 -28.14 -1.46
CA GLY A 230 3.20 -29.24 -0.50
C GLY A 230 1.84 -29.30 0.20
N GLU A 231 1.80 -30.04 1.31
CA GLU A 231 0.61 -30.07 2.17
C GLU A 231 0.43 -28.73 2.87
N GLU A 232 -0.79 -28.19 2.76
CA GLU A 232 -1.14 -26.88 3.24
C GLU A 232 -1.94 -27.01 4.55
N PRO A 233 -1.55 -26.37 5.66
CA PRO A 233 -2.28 -26.48 6.92
C PRO A 233 -3.73 -25.97 6.79
N ALA A 234 -4.66 -26.64 7.50
CA ALA A 234 -6.10 -26.40 7.37
C ALA A 234 -6.55 -25.11 8.08
N THR A 235 -5.88 -24.77 9.18
CA THR A 235 -6.16 -23.59 9.99
C THR A 235 -4.98 -22.61 10.02
N HIS A 236 -5.27 -21.34 10.26
CA HIS A 236 -4.27 -20.29 10.41
C HIS A 236 -3.42 -20.51 11.66
N ALA A 237 -4.01 -21.04 12.73
CA ALA A 237 -3.25 -21.44 13.92
C ALA A 237 -2.17 -22.48 13.59
N GLU A 238 -2.52 -23.54 12.85
CA GLU A 238 -1.55 -24.55 12.39
C GLU A 238 -0.52 -23.97 11.42
N VAL A 239 -0.87 -22.96 10.61
CA VAL A 239 0.11 -22.23 9.79
C VAL A 239 1.16 -21.56 10.67
N LEU A 240 0.76 -20.86 11.73
CA LEU A 240 1.70 -20.19 12.63
C LEU A 240 2.61 -21.19 13.35
N GLU A 241 2.06 -22.30 13.84
CA GLU A 241 2.84 -23.40 14.44
C GLU A 241 3.80 -24.05 13.42
N PHE A 242 3.36 -24.23 12.18
CA PHE A 242 4.18 -24.76 11.11
C PHE A 242 5.36 -23.84 10.80
N LEU A 243 5.13 -22.53 10.72
CA LEU A 243 6.19 -21.55 10.49
C LEU A 243 7.22 -21.54 11.63
N GLU A 244 6.79 -21.68 12.89
CA GLU A 244 7.72 -21.84 14.02
C GLU A 244 8.56 -23.11 13.88
N ARG A 245 7.95 -24.23 13.53
CA ARG A 245 8.66 -25.50 13.30
C ARG A 245 9.73 -25.38 12.22
N LEU A 246 9.47 -24.59 11.17
CA LEU A 246 10.42 -24.32 10.08
C LEU A 246 11.60 -23.41 10.50
N GLY A 247 11.52 -22.75 11.65
CA GLY A 247 12.58 -21.89 12.19
C GLY A 247 12.32 -20.39 12.04
N PHE A 248 11.10 -19.98 11.67
CA PHE A 248 10.74 -18.56 11.64
C PHE A 248 10.43 -18.03 13.03
N ALA A 249 10.68 -16.74 13.24
CA ALA A 249 10.13 -16.01 14.38
C ALA A 249 8.66 -15.70 14.13
N VAL A 250 7.79 -16.22 14.98
CA VAL A 250 6.35 -15.94 15.00
C VAL A 250 6.02 -15.29 16.33
N ASN A 251 5.07 -14.35 16.33
CA ASN A 251 4.75 -13.63 17.56
C ASN A 251 4.12 -14.58 18.60
N PRO A 252 4.62 -14.58 19.86
CA PRO A 252 4.10 -15.48 20.90
C PRO A 252 2.74 -15.04 21.44
N HIS A 253 2.38 -13.76 21.28
CA HIS A 253 1.13 -13.19 21.76
C HIS A 253 0.03 -13.33 20.71
N ARG A 254 -0.35 -14.59 20.46
CA ARG A 254 -1.45 -14.97 19.59
C ARG A 254 -2.46 -15.81 20.36
N LYS A 255 -3.73 -15.70 19.98
CA LYS A 255 -4.81 -16.46 20.63
C LYS A 255 -5.82 -16.95 19.61
N VAL A 256 -6.23 -18.21 19.75
CA VAL A 256 -7.42 -18.73 19.07
C VAL A 256 -8.64 -18.39 19.92
N CYS A 257 -9.60 -17.69 19.33
CA CYS A 257 -10.83 -17.23 19.95
C CYS A 257 -12.01 -17.99 19.34
N ALA A 258 -12.89 -18.54 20.17
CA ALA A 258 -14.03 -19.35 19.72
C ALA A 258 -15.10 -18.52 18.99
N ASP A 259 -15.20 -17.23 19.31
CA ASP A 259 -16.16 -16.29 18.72
C ASP A 259 -15.65 -14.84 18.79
N ILE A 260 -16.46 -13.92 18.27
CA ILE A 260 -16.13 -12.50 18.20
C ILE A 260 -16.12 -11.79 19.56
N GLU A 261 -16.86 -12.29 20.56
CA GLU A 261 -16.87 -11.67 21.89
C GLU A 261 -15.56 -11.96 22.62
N GLU A 262 -15.03 -13.18 22.47
CA GLU A 262 -13.69 -13.51 22.98
C GLU A 262 -12.60 -12.70 22.27
N VAL A 263 -12.75 -12.41 20.97
CA VAL A 263 -11.87 -11.51 20.23
C VAL A 263 -11.88 -10.11 20.84
N ILE A 264 -13.06 -9.55 21.11
CA ILE A 264 -13.23 -8.20 21.67
C ILE A 264 -12.51 -8.11 23.02
N VAL A 265 -12.75 -9.07 23.92
CA VAL A 265 -12.11 -9.10 25.24
C VAL A 265 -10.58 -9.14 25.11
N TYR A 266 -10.05 -9.96 24.20
CA TYR A 266 -8.61 -10.05 23.99
C TYR A 266 -8.01 -8.78 23.37
N CYS A 267 -8.77 -8.10 22.50
CA CYS A 267 -8.41 -6.80 21.96
C CYS A 267 -8.36 -5.69 23.03
N GLU A 268 -9.29 -5.70 23.98
CA GLU A 268 -9.30 -4.77 25.11
C GLU A 268 -8.12 -5.02 26.05
N GLU A 269 -7.82 -6.28 26.38
CA GLU A 269 -6.67 -6.66 27.22
C GLU A 269 -5.34 -6.11 26.67
N TRP A 270 -5.10 -6.28 25.37
CA TRP A 270 -3.88 -5.79 24.73
C TRP A 270 -3.85 -4.28 24.54
N THR A 271 -5.00 -3.60 24.56
CA THR A 271 -5.05 -2.13 24.55
C THR A 271 -4.39 -1.57 25.80
N GLU A 272 -4.56 -2.21 26.95
CA GLU A 272 -3.96 -1.81 28.23
C GLU A 272 -2.50 -2.22 28.35
N ARG A 273 -2.16 -3.42 27.87
CA ARG A 273 -0.83 -4.03 28.04
C ARG A 273 0.20 -3.67 26.98
N ARG A 274 -0.18 -2.92 25.94
CA ARG A 274 0.72 -2.62 24.80
C ARG A 274 2.07 -2.00 25.17
N GLU A 275 2.12 -1.23 26.27
CA GLU A 275 3.35 -0.55 26.70
C GLU A 275 4.39 -1.52 27.28
N GLU A 276 3.97 -2.70 27.73
CA GLU A 276 4.83 -3.77 28.25
C GLU A 276 5.72 -4.40 27.15
N LEU A 277 5.31 -4.26 25.88
CA LEU A 277 5.99 -4.91 24.76
C LEU A 277 7.33 -4.23 24.43
N PRO A 278 8.37 -5.02 24.08
CA PRO A 278 9.67 -4.49 23.66
C PRO A 278 9.66 -3.93 22.22
N TYR A 279 8.52 -3.91 21.55
CA TYR A 279 8.29 -3.40 20.20
C TYR A 279 6.96 -2.64 20.13
N GLU A 280 6.79 -1.82 19.10
CA GLU A 280 5.57 -1.05 18.88
C GLU A 280 4.51 -1.85 18.13
N ILE A 281 3.26 -1.66 18.54
CA ILE A 281 2.08 -2.24 17.89
C ILE A 281 1.05 -1.15 17.66
N ASP A 282 0.35 -1.21 16.53
CA ASP A 282 -0.63 -0.20 16.12
C ASP A 282 -2.07 -0.74 16.14
N GLY A 283 -2.29 -1.87 16.82
CA GLY A 283 -3.56 -2.56 16.94
C GLY A 283 -3.41 -4.08 17.09
N MET A 284 -4.48 -4.79 16.76
CA MET A 284 -4.52 -6.24 16.62
C MET A 284 -5.06 -6.62 15.23
N VAL A 285 -4.72 -7.81 14.78
CA VAL A 285 -5.25 -8.38 13.54
C VAL A 285 -6.11 -9.59 13.91
N VAL A 286 -7.37 -9.56 13.46
CA VAL A 286 -8.33 -10.65 13.63
C VAL A 286 -8.45 -11.35 12.29
N LYS A 287 -8.14 -12.65 12.24
CA LYS A 287 -8.22 -13.49 11.04
C LYS A 287 -9.19 -14.65 11.30
N VAL A 288 -10.02 -14.99 10.32
CA VAL A 288 -10.78 -16.24 10.37
C VAL A 288 -9.80 -17.41 10.45
N ASN A 289 -9.97 -18.32 11.41
CA ASN A 289 -8.99 -19.39 11.64
C ASN A 289 -9.00 -20.42 10.50
N ARG A 290 -10.18 -20.87 10.06
CA ARG A 290 -10.29 -21.86 8.99
C ARG A 290 -9.93 -21.27 7.63
N ARG A 291 -8.96 -21.89 6.94
CA ARG A 291 -8.46 -21.37 5.65
C ARG A 291 -9.37 -21.69 4.47
N GLU A 292 -10.19 -22.73 4.58
CA GLU A 292 -11.27 -22.99 3.61
C GLU A 292 -12.19 -21.77 3.46
N PHE A 293 -12.46 -21.05 4.56
CA PHE A 293 -13.32 -19.88 4.55
C PHE A 293 -12.66 -18.68 3.88
N HIS A 294 -11.33 -18.60 3.84
CA HIS A 294 -10.63 -17.51 3.14
C HIS A 294 -10.95 -17.51 1.65
N ARG A 295 -11.03 -18.71 1.04
CA ARG A 295 -11.39 -18.88 -0.38
C ARG A 295 -12.85 -18.53 -0.65
N ILE A 296 -13.76 -18.86 0.27
CA ILE A 296 -15.19 -18.53 0.18
C ILE A 296 -15.42 -17.02 0.30
N LEU A 297 -14.77 -16.38 1.27
CA LEU A 297 -14.92 -14.95 1.56
C LEU A 297 -14.23 -14.08 0.51
N GLY A 298 -13.08 -14.52 0.00
CA GLY A 298 -12.30 -13.80 -1.00
C GLY A 298 -11.82 -12.43 -0.52
N ASN A 299 -11.56 -11.55 -1.49
CA ASN A 299 -10.99 -10.22 -1.25
C ASN A 299 -11.88 -9.12 -1.85
N THR A 300 -11.78 -7.92 -1.30
CA THR A 300 -12.15 -6.69 -2.00
C THR A 300 -11.00 -6.24 -2.91
N ALA A 301 -11.16 -5.12 -3.61
CA ALA A 301 -10.08 -4.55 -4.42
C ALA A 301 -8.81 -4.18 -3.62
N LYS A 302 -8.91 -4.04 -2.29
CA LYS A 302 -7.80 -3.54 -1.45
C LYS A 302 -7.51 -4.39 -0.20
N SER A 303 -8.46 -5.20 0.24
CA SER A 303 -8.36 -5.93 1.51
C SER A 303 -9.06 -7.29 1.50
N PRO A 304 -8.54 -8.28 2.25
CA PRO A 304 -9.23 -9.55 2.44
C PRO A 304 -10.53 -9.36 3.23
N ARG A 305 -11.55 -10.17 2.94
CA ARG A 305 -12.82 -10.18 3.70
C ARG A 305 -12.76 -11.06 4.95
N TRP A 306 -11.74 -11.90 5.05
CA TRP A 306 -11.52 -12.85 6.14
C TRP A 306 -10.57 -12.33 7.23
N ALA A 307 -10.05 -11.11 7.09
CA ALA A 307 -9.22 -10.47 8.11
C ALA A 307 -9.52 -8.98 8.27
N ILE A 308 -9.42 -8.49 9.51
CA ILE A 308 -9.63 -7.10 9.87
C ILE A 308 -8.60 -6.65 10.91
N ALA A 309 -8.15 -5.40 10.81
CA ALA A 309 -7.26 -4.79 11.77
C ALA A 309 -8.10 -4.02 12.81
N TYR A 310 -8.13 -4.52 14.05
CA TYR A 310 -8.65 -3.75 15.18
C TYR A 310 -7.62 -2.69 15.57
N LYS A 311 -7.96 -1.42 15.36
CA LYS A 311 -7.10 -0.29 15.71
C LYS A 311 -7.37 0.11 17.14
N PHE A 312 -6.30 0.23 17.93
CA PHE A 312 -6.44 0.76 19.28
C PHE A 312 -6.99 2.19 19.24
N PRO A 313 -7.74 2.61 20.27
CA PRO A 313 -8.12 4.00 20.43
C PRO A 313 -6.88 4.88 20.29
N ALA A 314 -6.96 5.87 19.40
CA ALA A 314 -5.85 6.77 19.15
C ALA A 314 -5.43 7.43 20.46
N GLN A 315 -4.12 7.48 20.73
CA GLN A 315 -3.62 8.26 21.85
C GLN A 315 -4.12 9.70 21.68
N GLN A 316 -4.66 10.25 22.77
CA GLN A 316 -5.16 11.61 22.84
C GLN A 316 -4.22 12.41 23.73
N ALA A 317 -3.87 13.62 23.31
CA ALA A 317 -3.21 14.60 24.16
C ALA A 317 -3.99 15.90 24.16
N VAL A 318 -3.87 16.64 25.26
CA VAL A 318 -4.45 17.97 25.38
C VAL A 318 -3.40 19.00 25.03
N THR A 319 -3.73 19.94 24.16
CA THR A 319 -2.87 21.08 23.84
C THR A 319 -3.70 22.34 23.54
N GLN A 320 -3.05 23.48 23.41
CA GLN A 320 -3.70 24.76 23.13
C GLN A 320 -3.68 25.08 21.64
N VAL A 321 -4.79 25.61 21.12
CA VAL A 321 -4.86 26.21 19.78
C VAL A 321 -4.28 27.62 19.84
N GLU A 322 -3.08 27.81 19.29
CA GLU A 322 -2.43 29.13 19.22
C GLU A 322 -2.94 29.95 18.04
N ASN A 323 -3.19 29.28 16.90
CA ASN A 323 -3.69 29.93 15.69
C ASN A 323 -4.50 28.95 14.82
N ILE A 324 -5.30 29.46 13.91
CA ILE A 324 -5.96 28.66 12.87
C ILE A 324 -5.58 29.28 11.53
N ILE A 325 -4.78 28.55 10.74
CA ILE A 325 -4.37 28.99 9.40
C ILE A 325 -5.23 28.29 8.35
N VAL A 326 -5.53 28.98 7.26
CA VAL A 326 -6.29 28.41 6.15
C VAL A 326 -5.36 28.05 5.02
N ARG A 327 -5.36 26.77 4.63
CA ARG A 327 -4.62 26.27 3.48
C ARG A 327 -5.53 26.19 2.26
N VAL A 328 -5.02 26.60 1.10
CA VAL A 328 -5.74 26.49 -0.17
C VAL A 328 -5.22 25.25 -0.89
N GLY A 329 -6.06 24.22 -1.02
CA GLY A 329 -5.73 23.00 -1.74
C GLY A 329 -5.80 23.16 -3.26
N ARG A 330 -5.39 22.11 -3.97
CA ARG A 330 -5.39 22.03 -5.46
C ARG A 330 -6.69 22.50 -6.12
N THR A 331 -7.84 22.05 -5.62
CA THR A 331 -9.15 22.39 -6.21
C THR A 331 -9.71 23.71 -5.66
N GLY A 332 -8.86 24.52 -5.04
CA GLY A 332 -9.23 25.76 -4.36
C GLY A 332 -9.91 25.57 -3.01
N ALA A 333 -10.03 24.33 -2.48
CA ALA A 333 -10.66 24.10 -1.18
C ALA A 333 -9.87 24.76 -0.05
N LEU A 334 -10.54 25.59 0.76
CA LEU A 334 -9.97 26.21 1.95
C LEU A 334 -10.11 25.23 3.11
N THR A 335 -8.98 24.70 3.57
CA THR A 335 -8.91 23.74 4.67
C THR A 335 -8.32 24.44 5.91
N PRO A 336 -9.11 24.64 6.97
CA PRO A 336 -8.60 25.23 8.20
C PRO A 336 -7.71 24.20 8.93
N THR A 337 -6.57 24.67 9.41
CA THR A 337 -5.57 23.87 10.13
C THR A 337 -5.24 24.58 11.45
N ALA A 338 -5.45 23.90 12.57
CA ALA A 338 -5.03 24.38 13.87
C ALA A 338 -3.51 24.36 13.97
N VAL A 339 -2.91 25.48 14.36
CA VAL A 339 -1.55 25.60 14.85
C VAL A 339 -1.62 25.45 16.35
N LEU A 340 -0.93 24.44 16.85
CA LEU A 340 -1.03 23.99 18.23
C LEU A 340 0.27 24.30 18.95
N LYS A 341 0.15 24.58 20.26
CA LYS A 341 1.30 24.50 21.15
C LYS A 341 1.91 23.09 21.02
N PRO A 342 3.24 22.95 20.82
CA PRO A 342 3.85 21.65 20.58
C PRO A 342 3.51 20.63 21.67
N VAL A 343 2.95 19.48 21.27
CA VAL A 343 2.56 18.40 22.19
C VAL A 343 3.10 17.07 21.69
N ARG A 344 3.58 16.20 22.60
CA ARG A 344 3.97 14.84 22.23
C ARG A 344 2.72 13.96 22.14
N LEU A 345 2.57 13.28 21.00
CA LEU A 345 1.45 12.40 20.72
C LEU A 345 1.95 11.19 19.91
N ALA A 346 1.81 9.98 20.45
CA ALA A 346 2.31 8.74 19.82
C ALA A 346 3.75 8.89 19.30
N GLY A 347 4.68 9.23 20.20
CA GLY A 347 6.12 9.34 19.92
C GLY A 347 6.58 10.60 19.14
N THR A 348 5.67 11.35 18.51
CA THR A 348 6.05 12.53 17.70
C THR A 348 5.53 13.83 18.29
N THR A 349 6.26 14.93 18.06
CA THR A 349 5.76 16.28 18.38
C THR A 349 4.77 16.73 17.31
N VAL A 350 3.52 16.94 17.72
CA VAL A 350 2.45 17.50 16.89
C VAL A 350 2.37 19.00 17.14
N THR A 351 2.47 19.77 16.06
CA THR A 351 2.34 21.24 16.05
C THR A 351 1.18 21.72 15.19
N ARG A 352 0.58 20.83 14.39
CA ARG A 352 -0.54 21.14 13.51
C ARG A 352 -1.53 20.01 13.48
N ALA A 353 -2.82 20.33 13.44
CA ALA A 353 -3.91 19.37 13.30
C ALA A 353 -4.97 19.89 12.32
N THR A 354 -5.57 18.98 11.55
CA THR A 354 -6.68 19.33 10.65
C THR A 354 -7.95 19.65 11.44
N LEU A 355 -8.68 20.66 10.98
CA LEU A 355 -10.05 20.98 11.42
C LEU A 355 -11.10 20.60 10.37
N HIS A 356 -10.67 19.96 9.26
CA HIS A 356 -11.48 19.49 8.14
C HIS A 356 -12.16 20.61 7.32
N ASN A 357 -13.13 21.33 7.89
CA ASN A 357 -13.87 22.41 7.22
C ASN A 357 -14.52 23.36 8.24
N GLU A 358 -15.18 24.42 7.76
CA GLU A 358 -15.83 25.42 8.63
C GLU A 358 -16.97 24.83 9.47
N ASP A 359 -17.77 23.91 8.90
CA ASP A 359 -18.88 23.29 9.62
C ASP A 359 -18.37 22.50 10.83
N MET A 360 -17.26 21.78 10.67
CA MET A 360 -16.64 21.02 11.75
C MET A 360 -16.08 21.91 12.86
N ILE A 361 -15.57 23.09 12.53
CA ILE A 361 -15.16 24.09 13.51
C ILE A 361 -16.37 24.56 14.32
N ARG A 362 -17.50 24.83 13.65
CA ARG A 362 -18.74 25.28 14.32
C ARG A 362 -19.37 24.18 15.16
N GLU A 363 -19.45 22.96 14.65
CA GLU A 363 -20.01 21.80 15.36
C GLU A 363 -19.20 21.49 16.63
N LYS A 364 -17.87 21.50 16.54
CA LYS A 364 -16.97 21.30 17.68
C LYS A 364 -16.78 22.57 18.53
N ASP A 365 -17.28 23.72 18.05
CA ASP A 365 -17.11 25.06 18.65
C ASP A 365 -15.64 25.36 18.98
N VAL A 366 -14.74 25.14 18.02
CA VAL A 366 -13.29 25.38 18.20
C VAL A 366 -12.98 26.87 18.06
N ARG A 367 -12.33 27.45 19.08
CA ARG A 367 -11.94 28.86 19.12
C ARG A 367 -10.42 29.01 19.26
N LEU A 368 -9.91 30.17 18.86
CA LEU A 368 -8.51 30.53 19.10
C LEU A 368 -8.27 30.68 20.60
N GLY A 369 -7.24 30.02 21.12
CA GLY A 369 -6.91 29.98 22.56
C GLY A 369 -7.45 28.75 23.29
N ASP A 370 -8.37 27.99 22.68
CA ASP A 370 -8.99 26.82 23.31
C ASP A 370 -7.97 25.72 23.65
N MET A 371 -8.23 25.03 24.76
CA MET A 371 -7.62 23.74 25.07
C MET A 371 -8.37 22.64 24.32
N VAL A 372 -7.69 21.95 23.42
CA VAL A 372 -8.25 20.92 22.56
C VAL A 372 -7.63 19.57 22.83
N VAL A 373 -8.44 18.53 22.68
CA VAL A 373 -7.97 17.15 22.63
C VAL A 373 -7.61 16.85 21.18
N VAL A 374 -6.37 16.40 20.97
CA VAL A 374 -5.84 16.04 19.66
C VAL A 374 -5.47 14.57 19.63
N GLN A 375 -5.77 13.92 18.52
CA GLN A 375 -5.44 12.52 18.27
C GLN A 375 -4.80 12.36 16.89
N LYS A 376 -4.16 11.22 16.64
CA LYS A 376 -3.75 10.84 15.29
C LYS A 376 -4.75 9.86 14.70
N ALA A 377 -5.49 10.28 13.68
CA ALA A 377 -6.30 9.38 12.88
C ALA A 377 -5.39 8.38 12.15
N GLY A 378 -5.64 7.09 12.39
CA GLY A 378 -4.85 5.99 11.83
C GLY A 378 -3.35 6.08 12.16
N ASP A 379 -3.00 6.62 13.33
CA ASP A 379 -1.64 6.81 13.86
C ASP A 379 -0.74 7.78 13.05
N ILE A 380 -1.29 8.44 12.01
CA ILE A 380 -0.51 9.27 11.08
C ILE A 380 -0.99 10.72 11.05
N ILE A 381 -2.29 10.99 10.88
CA ILE A 381 -2.80 12.34 10.60
C ILE A 381 -3.36 12.98 11.88
N PRO A 382 -2.76 14.05 12.43
CA PRO A 382 -3.29 14.70 13.61
C PRO A 382 -4.58 15.46 13.32
N GLU A 383 -5.60 15.26 14.15
CA GLU A 383 -6.89 15.96 14.09
C GLU A 383 -7.35 16.40 15.48
N VAL A 384 -8.17 17.47 15.51
CA VAL A 384 -8.84 17.93 16.74
C VAL A 384 -10.10 17.10 16.97
N VAL A 385 -10.20 16.43 18.12
CA VAL A 385 -11.33 15.59 18.49
C VAL A 385 -12.45 16.45 19.04
N ASN A 386 -12.18 17.15 20.14
CA ASN A 386 -13.12 18.00 20.85
C ASN A 386 -12.37 19.12 21.62
N VAL A 387 -13.15 20.10 22.06
CA VAL A 387 -12.70 21.22 22.88
C VAL A 387 -13.03 20.96 24.35
N LEU A 388 -12.11 21.28 25.25
CA LEU A 388 -12.34 21.28 26.70
C LEU A 388 -12.95 22.62 27.11
N LYS A 389 -14.27 22.76 26.91
CA LYS A 389 -15.01 24.02 27.12
C LYS A 389 -14.94 24.53 28.56
N GLU A 390 -14.82 23.62 29.51
CA GLU A 390 -14.67 23.90 30.94
C GLU A 390 -13.34 24.59 31.30
N ARG A 391 -12.35 24.56 30.39
CA ARG A 391 -11.04 25.22 30.57
C ARG A 391 -10.94 26.58 29.89
N ARG A 392 -12.07 27.12 29.41
CA ARG A 392 -12.11 28.44 28.77
C ARG A 392 -11.90 29.55 29.77
N THR A 393 -11.08 30.53 29.40
CA THR A 393 -10.82 31.75 30.18
C THR A 393 -11.79 32.88 29.81
N GLY A 394 -12.50 32.77 28.68
CA GLY A 394 -13.38 33.81 28.15
C GLY A 394 -12.69 34.79 27.21
N GLU A 395 -11.38 34.65 27.00
CA GLU A 395 -10.58 35.46 26.06
C GLU A 395 -10.51 34.84 24.65
N GLU A 396 -11.11 33.66 24.46
CA GLU A 396 -11.06 32.91 23.21
C GLU A 396 -11.81 33.63 22.07
N ARG A 397 -11.24 33.57 20.87
CA ARG A 397 -11.82 34.24 19.69
C ARG A 397 -12.44 33.24 18.73
N GLU A 398 -13.65 33.53 18.27
CA GLU A 398 -14.31 32.73 17.25
C GLU A 398 -13.57 32.82 15.91
N PHE A 399 -13.47 31.69 15.22
CA PHE A 399 -12.88 31.63 13.89
C PHE A 399 -13.97 31.74 12.83
N HIS A 400 -13.76 32.64 11.87
CA HIS A 400 -14.58 32.75 10.67
C HIS A 400 -13.72 32.46 9.45
N MET A 401 -14.27 31.70 8.50
CA MET A 401 -13.60 31.49 7.21
C MET A 401 -13.42 32.84 6.51
N PRO A 402 -12.23 33.14 5.95
CA PRO A 402 -12.00 34.43 5.33
C PRO A 402 -12.88 34.60 4.08
N GLU A 403 -13.40 35.81 3.87
CA GLU A 403 -14.20 36.15 2.69
C GLU A 403 -13.37 36.19 1.39
N TYR A 404 -12.05 36.35 1.53
CA TYR A 404 -11.08 36.42 0.45
C TYR A 404 -9.96 35.40 0.66
N CYS A 405 -9.52 34.81 -0.44
CA CYS A 405 -8.49 33.78 -0.45
C CYS A 405 -7.16 34.37 0.07
N PRO A 406 -6.53 33.76 1.09
CA PRO A 406 -5.29 34.28 1.69
C PRO A 406 -4.08 34.25 0.72
N GLU A 407 -4.17 33.47 -0.36
CA GLU A 407 -3.07 33.27 -1.32
C GLU A 407 -3.18 34.17 -2.57
N CYS A 408 -4.39 34.58 -2.96
CA CYS A 408 -4.59 35.34 -4.20
C CYS A 408 -5.60 36.49 -4.12
N GLY A 409 -6.24 36.69 -2.97
CA GLY A 409 -7.25 37.74 -2.76
C GLY A 409 -8.58 37.52 -3.49
N ALA A 410 -8.75 36.43 -4.27
CA ALA A 410 -10.03 36.13 -4.92
C ALA A 410 -11.12 35.79 -3.89
N ARG A 411 -12.39 36.04 -4.23
CA ARG A 411 -13.52 35.78 -3.32
C ARG A 411 -13.62 34.30 -2.96
N VAL A 412 -13.91 34.03 -1.69
CA VAL A 412 -14.22 32.69 -1.22
C VAL A 412 -15.70 32.43 -1.43
N VAL A 413 -16.01 31.33 -2.10
CA VAL A 413 -17.37 30.91 -2.42
C VAL A 413 -17.63 29.53 -1.85
N ARG A 414 -18.83 29.33 -1.30
CA ARG A 414 -19.33 28.03 -0.88
C ARG A 414 -20.48 27.66 -1.81
N LEU A 415 -20.29 26.61 -2.59
CA LEU A 415 -21.31 26.15 -3.53
C LEU A 415 -22.42 25.41 -2.78
N GLU A 416 -23.63 25.48 -3.31
CA GLU A 416 -24.81 24.86 -2.71
C GLU A 416 -24.63 23.33 -2.60
N GLY A 417 -24.90 22.78 -1.42
CA GLY A 417 -24.74 21.36 -1.12
C GLY A 417 -23.29 20.90 -0.83
N GLU A 418 -22.31 21.80 -0.72
CA GLU A 418 -20.93 21.46 -0.35
C GLU A 418 -20.52 22.03 1.02
N ALA A 419 -19.80 21.22 1.79
CA ALA A 419 -19.23 21.62 3.09
C ALA A 419 -17.98 22.51 2.96
N ALA A 420 -17.23 22.37 1.85
CA ALA A 420 -15.96 23.05 1.67
C ALA A 420 -16.15 24.44 1.03
N ALA A 421 -15.68 25.48 1.72
CA ALA A 421 -15.46 26.81 1.14
C ALA A 421 -14.29 26.77 0.15
N ARG A 422 -14.37 27.49 -0.96
CA ARG A 422 -13.35 27.44 -2.03
C ARG A 422 -12.96 28.82 -2.55
N CYS A 423 -11.70 28.94 -2.94
CA CYS A 423 -11.16 30.06 -3.67
C CYS A 423 -11.74 30.08 -5.10
N SER A 424 -12.42 31.16 -5.48
CA SER A 424 -12.91 31.35 -6.86
C SER A 424 -11.81 31.73 -7.85
N GLY A 425 -10.58 31.95 -7.37
CA GLY A 425 -9.45 32.39 -8.19
C GLY A 425 -8.95 31.35 -9.18
N GLY A 426 -9.35 30.07 -9.04
CA GLY A 426 -9.00 28.99 -9.97
C GLY A 426 -7.50 29.01 -10.34
N LEU A 427 -7.22 29.07 -11.64
CA LEU A 427 -5.86 29.11 -12.20
C LEU A 427 -5.11 30.44 -11.99
N ALA A 428 -5.77 31.50 -11.50
CA ALA A 428 -5.11 32.73 -11.05
C ALA A 428 -4.60 32.61 -9.60
N CYS A 429 -5.00 31.57 -8.87
CA CYS A 429 -4.53 31.32 -7.52
C CYS A 429 -3.17 30.59 -7.54
N PRO A 430 -2.08 31.19 -7.04
CA PRO A 430 -0.75 30.56 -7.04
C PRO A 430 -0.74 29.23 -6.31
N ALA A 431 -1.51 29.10 -5.22
CA ALA A 431 -1.63 27.86 -4.47
C ALA A 431 -2.27 26.73 -5.29
N GLN A 432 -3.32 27.01 -6.07
CA GLN A 432 -3.96 26.00 -6.92
C GLN A 432 -3.02 25.53 -8.03
N VAL A 433 -2.27 26.46 -8.63
CA VAL A 433 -1.24 26.15 -9.63
C VAL A 433 -0.15 25.26 -9.02
N ARG A 434 0.41 25.67 -7.88
CA ARG A 434 1.45 24.93 -7.16
C ARG A 434 1.01 23.50 -6.83
N GLU A 435 -0.14 23.35 -6.16
CA GLU A 435 -0.68 22.05 -5.77
C GLU A 435 -1.11 21.22 -7.00
N GLY A 436 -1.53 21.86 -8.08
CA GLY A 436 -1.79 21.22 -9.37
C GLY A 436 -0.53 20.60 -9.98
N ILE A 437 0.58 21.32 -9.99
CA ILE A 437 1.87 20.83 -10.49
C ILE A 437 2.43 19.71 -9.59
N ILE A 438 2.30 19.85 -8.26
CA ILE A 438 2.67 18.79 -7.31
C ILE A 438 1.89 17.51 -7.59
N HIS A 439 0.57 17.63 -7.81
CA HIS A 439 -0.26 16.49 -8.16
C HIS A 439 0.14 15.88 -9.51
N PHE A 440 0.40 16.71 -10.52
CA PHE A 440 0.82 16.27 -11.85
C PHE A 440 2.11 15.43 -11.78
N ALA A 441 3.08 15.86 -10.99
CA ALA A 441 4.36 15.18 -10.79
C ALA A 441 4.27 13.93 -9.88
N SER A 442 3.15 13.71 -9.19
CA SER A 442 3.02 12.65 -8.19
C SER A 442 3.14 11.23 -8.77
N ARG A 443 3.50 10.26 -7.91
CA ARG A 443 3.75 8.87 -8.29
C ARG A 443 2.59 8.18 -9.03
N GLN A 444 1.35 8.51 -8.68
CA GLN A 444 0.15 7.95 -9.32
C GLN A 444 -0.27 8.68 -10.60
N ALA A 445 0.32 9.86 -10.85
CA ALA A 445 0.08 10.70 -12.01
C ALA A 445 1.21 10.49 -13.01
N MET A 446 1.96 11.55 -13.37
CA MET A 446 3.05 11.46 -14.34
C MET A 446 4.37 10.93 -13.76
N ASN A 447 4.41 10.64 -12.45
CA ASN A 447 5.55 10.01 -11.77
C ASN A 447 6.91 10.66 -12.11
N ILE A 448 7.04 11.97 -11.89
CA ILE A 448 8.27 12.70 -12.19
C ILE A 448 9.15 12.70 -10.93
N GLU A 449 10.04 11.71 -10.85
CA GLU A 449 10.97 11.59 -9.73
C GLU A 449 11.93 12.79 -9.66
N GLY A 450 12.25 13.23 -8.43
CA GLY A 450 13.06 14.43 -8.19
C GLY A 450 12.28 15.76 -8.22
N LEU A 451 11.06 15.79 -8.76
CA LEU A 451 10.22 17.00 -8.81
C LEU A 451 9.35 17.15 -7.55
N GLY A 452 9.99 17.31 -6.39
CA GLY A 452 9.30 17.51 -5.12
C GLY A 452 8.76 18.93 -4.91
N PRO A 453 7.91 19.16 -3.88
CA PRO A 453 7.31 20.48 -3.59
C PRO A 453 8.33 21.62 -3.46
N ALA A 454 9.50 21.36 -2.88
CA ALA A 454 10.55 22.36 -2.73
C ALA A 454 11.16 22.82 -4.06
N VAL A 455 11.30 21.91 -5.03
CA VAL A 455 11.81 22.24 -6.37
C VAL A 455 10.73 22.97 -7.17
N ILE A 456 9.48 22.50 -7.10
CA ILE A 456 8.33 23.16 -7.75
C ILE A 456 8.18 24.60 -7.27
N ASN A 457 8.31 24.85 -5.96
CA ASN A 457 8.26 26.21 -5.41
C ASN A 457 9.36 27.10 -6.00
N GLN A 458 10.60 26.63 -6.05
CA GLN A 458 11.70 27.39 -6.66
C GLN A 458 11.47 27.68 -8.14
N LEU A 459 10.94 26.71 -8.90
CA LEU A 459 10.63 26.88 -10.32
C LEU A 459 9.56 27.95 -10.54
N LEU A 460 8.51 27.95 -9.70
CA LEU A 460 7.45 28.97 -9.74
C LEU A 460 7.96 30.34 -9.30
N GLU A 461 8.72 30.42 -8.21
CA GLU A 461 9.29 31.67 -7.68
C GLU A 461 10.25 32.34 -8.65
N LYS A 462 11.08 31.56 -9.36
CA LYS A 462 11.97 32.07 -10.41
C LYS A 462 11.25 32.28 -11.75
N GLY A 463 9.96 31.99 -11.84
CA GLY A 463 9.15 32.16 -13.04
C GLY A 463 9.53 31.25 -14.21
N LEU A 464 10.24 30.15 -13.92
CA LEU A 464 10.67 29.15 -14.92
C LEU A 464 9.49 28.29 -15.41
N ILE A 465 8.47 28.12 -14.56
CA ILE A 465 7.21 27.46 -14.92
C ILE A 465 6.03 28.28 -14.44
N ARG A 466 4.89 28.12 -15.10
CA ARG A 466 3.59 28.71 -14.71
C ARG A 466 2.47 27.68 -14.71
N ASP A 467 2.66 26.58 -15.42
CA ASP A 467 1.73 25.46 -15.52
C ASP A 467 2.49 24.14 -15.76
N PRO A 468 1.81 22.98 -15.66
CA PRO A 468 2.46 21.69 -15.86
C PRO A 468 3.07 21.48 -17.25
N GLY A 469 2.57 22.18 -18.28
CA GLY A 469 3.10 22.07 -19.64
C GLY A 469 4.51 22.64 -19.78
N ASP A 470 4.84 23.67 -19.00
CA ASP A 470 6.16 24.31 -19.02
C ASP A 470 7.28 23.37 -18.52
N LEU A 471 6.96 22.35 -17.73
CA LEU A 471 7.93 21.38 -17.20
C LEU A 471 8.76 20.72 -18.33
N TYR A 472 8.12 20.46 -19.47
CA TYR A 472 8.74 19.79 -20.61
C TYR A 472 9.63 20.70 -21.47
N TYR A 473 9.75 21.98 -21.10
CA TYR A 473 10.59 22.96 -21.79
C TYR A 473 11.73 23.49 -20.92
N LEU A 474 11.88 22.96 -19.71
CA LEU A 474 12.97 23.31 -18.78
C LEU A 474 14.33 22.92 -19.35
N LYS A 475 15.32 23.79 -19.16
CA LYS A 475 16.69 23.56 -19.62
C LYS A 475 17.64 23.25 -18.47
N TYR A 476 18.66 22.46 -18.79
CA TYR A 476 19.68 22.05 -17.83
C TYR A 476 20.35 23.25 -17.16
N GLU A 477 20.67 24.31 -17.92
CA GLU A 477 21.35 25.50 -17.42
C GLU A 477 20.52 26.31 -16.42
N GLU A 478 19.20 26.16 -16.45
CA GLU A 478 18.26 26.82 -15.54
C GLU A 478 18.13 26.02 -14.24
N LEU A 479 18.12 24.69 -14.34
CA LEU A 479 17.98 23.77 -13.21
C LEU A 479 19.20 23.72 -12.31
N VAL A 480 20.41 23.74 -12.87
CA VAL A 480 21.66 23.69 -12.08
C VAL A 480 21.86 24.95 -11.21
N LYS A 481 21.16 26.04 -11.51
CA LYS A 481 21.16 27.28 -10.73
C LYS A 481 20.18 27.25 -9.55
N LEU A 482 19.42 26.18 -9.38
CA LEU A 482 18.47 26.02 -8.28
C LEU A 482 19.17 25.48 -7.04
N GLU A 483 18.72 25.94 -5.88
CA GLU A 483 19.24 25.40 -4.62
C GLU A 483 18.80 23.94 -4.50
N ARG A 484 19.73 23.07 -4.08
CA ARG A 484 19.53 21.61 -3.93
C ARG A 484 19.47 20.80 -5.24
N LEU A 485 19.68 21.42 -6.40
CA LEU A 485 19.81 20.73 -7.68
C LEU A 485 21.25 20.82 -8.20
N GLY A 486 22.06 19.80 -7.87
CA GLY A 486 23.39 19.66 -8.45
C GLY A 486 23.33 19.20 -9.93
N PRO A 487 24.47 19.21 -10.64
CA PRO A 487 24.58 18.75 -12.03
C PRO A 487 23.91 17.40 -12.30
N GLN A 488 24.14 16.40 -11.45
CA GLN A 488 23.56 15.08 -11.63
C GLN A 488 22.05 15.08 -11.37
N SER A 489 21.59 15.72 -10.29
CA SER A 489 20.16 15.81 -9.96
C SER A 489 19.35 16.52 -11.04
N ALA A 490 19.94 17.55 -11.67
CA ALA A 490 19.31 18.26 -12.78
C ALA A 490 19.17 17.37 -14.04
N LYS A 491 20.18 16.54 -14.35
CA LYS A 491 20.08 15.56 -15.45
C LYS A 491 19.01 14.50 -15.16
N ASN A 492 19.05 13.90 -13.98
CA ASN A 492 18.07 12.89 -13.57
C ASN A 492 16.64 13.44 -13.63
N LEU A 493 16.43 14.70 -13.23
CA LEU A 493 15.12 15.34 -13.31
C LEU A 493 14.66 15.53 -14.76
N LEU A 494 15.53 15.97 -15.67
CA LEU A 494 15.20 16.10 -17.09
C LEU A 494 14.89 14.74 -17.72
N GLU A 495 15.66 13.70 -17.38
CA GLU A 495 15.41 12.33 -17.81
C GLU A 495 14.05 11.81 -17.30
N ALA A 496 13.71 12.08 -16.04
CA ALA A 496 12.41 11.72 -15.47
C ALA A 496 11.25 12.47 -16.15
N ILE A 497 11.42 13.76 -16.47
CA ILE A 497 10.44 14.54 -17.23
C ILE A 497 10.26 13.95 -18.63
N GLU A 498 11.35 13.60 -19.32
CA GLU A 498 11.28 13.01 -20.66
C GLU A 498 10.61 11.64 -20.64
N ALA A 499 10.99 10.76 -19.69
CA ALA A 499 10.39 9.46 -19.51
C ALA A 499 8.88 9.54 -19.23
N SER A 500 8.45 10.56 -18.48
CA SER A 500 7.04 10.75 -18.15
C SER A 500 6.13 10.95 -19.36
N LYS A 501 6.67 11.37 -20.51
CA LYS A 501 5.91 11.54 -21.75
C LYS A 501 5.27 10.23 -22.24
N GLN A 502 5.86 9.09 -21.92
CA GLN A 502 5.39 7.77 -22.34
C GLN A 502 4.31 7.18 -21.43
N ASN A 503 3.95 7.86 -20.34
CA ASN A 503 2.90 7.39 -19.43
C ASN A 503 1.54 7.25 -20.14
N SER A 504 0.68 6.42 -19.56
CA SER A 504 -0.65 6.10 -20.13
C SER A 504 -1.59 7.31 -20.14
N LEU A 505 -2.60 7.29 -21.03
CA LEU A 505 -3.67 8.29 -21.03
C LEU A 505 -4.40 8.36 -19.68
N ALA A 506 -4.57 7.22 -19.00
CA ALA A 506 -5.19 7.18 -17.67
C ALA A 506 -4.40 8.00 -16.64
N GLN A 507 -3.06 7.89 -16.65
CA GLN A 507 -2.19 8.70 -15.80
C GLN A 507 -2.27 10.17 -16.15
N LEU A 508 -2.30 10.51 -17.45
CA LEU A 508 -2.43 11.90 -17.89
C LEU A 508 -3.77 12.52 -17.46
N ILE A 509 -4.90 11.84 -17.69
CA ILE A 509 -6.23 12.32 -17.25
C ILE A 509 -6.25 12.54 -15.74
N PHE A 510 -5.67 11.61 -14.98
CA PHE A 510 -5.55 11.77 -13.54
C PHE A 510 -4.65 12.96 -13.17
N ALA A 511 -3.52 13.15 -13.86
CA ALA A 511 -2.55 14.22 -13.64
C ALA A 511 -3.13 15.62 -13.90
N LEU A 512 -4.03 15.76 -14.89
CA LEU A 512 -4.72 17.01 -15.18
C LEU A 512 -5.59 17.52 -14.02
N GLY A 513 -5.93 16.66 -13.06
CA GLY A 513 -6.60 17.05 -11.82
C GLY A 513 -8.04 17.53 -12.02
N ILE A 514 -8.73 16.97 -13.02
CA ILE A 514 -10.14 17.28 -13.31
C ILE A 514 -11.00 16.99 -12.07
N ARG A 515 -11.90 17.92 -11.72
CA ARG A 515 -12.74 17.82 -10.52
C ARG A 515 -13.60 16.55 -10.57
N HIS A 516 -13.72 15.86 -9.44
CA HIS A 516 -14.37 14.55 -9.27
C HIS A 516 -13.72 13.37 -10.00
N VAL A 517 -12.71 13.59 -10.85
CA VAL A 517 -12.02 12.52 -11.57
C VAL A 517 -10.83 12.01 -10.75
N GLY A 518 -11.06 10.91 -10.03
CA GLY A 518 -10.00 10.14 -9.36
C GLY A 518 -9.30 9.15 -10.29
N SER A 519 -8.32 8.42 -9.77
CA SER A 519 -7.51 7.47 -10.55
C SER A 519 -8.31 6.31 -11.17
N ARG A 520 -9.45 5.94 -10.57
CA ARG A 520 -10.38 4.97 -11.15
C ARG A 520 -11.17 5.54 -12.32
N ALA A 521 -11.77 6.72 -12.12
CA ALA A 521 -12.50 7.41 -13.18
C ALA A 521 -11.59 7.74 -14.37
N ALA A 522 -10.35 8.14 -14.12
CA ALA A 522 -9.36 8.40 -15.17
C ALA A 522 -9.04 7.14 -16.01
N ARG A 523 -8.99 5.96 -15.39
CA ARG A 523 -8.83 4.69 -16.11
C ARG A 523 -10.05 4.36 -16.96
N LEU A 524 -11.25 4.46 -16.39
CA LEU A 524 -12.50 4.25 -17.13
C LEU A 524 -12.61 5.18 -18.34
N LEU A 525 -12.26 6.46 -18.18
CA LEU A 525 -12.23 7.41 -19.29
C LEU A 525 -11.19 7.00 -20.35
N ALA A 526 -9.98 6.60 -19.95
CA ALA A 526 -8.96 6.15 -20.89
C ALA A 526 -9.31 4.83 -21.61
N GLU A 527 -10.15 3.98 -21.01
CA GLU A 527 -10.65 2.73 -21.60
C GLU A 527 -11.80 2.98 -22.61
N ASN A 528 -12.60 4.03 -22.40
CA ASN A 528 -13.75 4.36 -23.24
C ASN A 528 -13.43 5.37 -24.35
N PHE A 529 -12.35 6.14 -24.24
CA PHE A 529 -11.95 7.14 -25.22
C PHE A 529 -10.53 6.86 -25.76
N ALA A 530 -10.37 6.91 -27.09
CA ALA A 530 -9.11 6.59 -27.75
C ALA A 530 -8.01 7.62 -27.57
N SER A 531 -8.39 8.84 -27.23
CA SER A 531 -7.47 9.92 -27.04
C SER A 531 -8.04 10.99 -26.13
N LEU A 532 -7.16 11.84 -25.63
CA LEU A 532 -7.55 13.05 -24.90
C LEU A 532 -8.41 13.98 -25.76
N ASP A 533 -8.23 13.97 -27.09
CA ASP A 533 -9.04 14.77 -28.02
C ASP A 533 -10.48 14.29 -28.12
N GLU A 534 -10.67 12.97 -28.15
CA GLU A 534 -11.99 12.37 -28.17
C GLU A 534 -12.72 12.63 -26.85
N LEU A 535 -12.04 12.46 -25.72
CA LEU A 535 -12.57 12.81 -24.41
C LEU A 535 -12.94 14.31 -24.32
N ALA A 536 -12.16 15.19 -24.94
CA ALA A 536 -12.44 16.63 -24.95
C ALA A 536 -13.71 16.99 -25.74
N GLN A 537 -14.13 16.14 -26.69
CA GLN A 537 -15.32 16.32 -27.51
C GLN A 537 -16.54 15.55 -27.01
N ALA A 538 -16.37 14.70 -25.99
CA ALA A 538 -17.42 13.84 -25.45
C ALA A 538 -18.66 14.63 -24.99
N SER A 539 -19.84 14.10 -25.33
CA SER A 539 -21.11 14.67 -24.91
C SER A 539 -21.44 14.33 -23.45
N TYR A 540 -22.40 15.05 -22.87
CA TYR A 540 -22.87 14.77 -21.52
C TYR A 540 -23.48 13.36 -21.40
N GLU A 541 -24.22 12.94 -22.41
CA GLU A 541 -24.85 11.62 -22.53
C GLU A 541 -23.80 10.52 -22.65
N GLU A 542 -22.75 10.72 -23.46
CA GLU A 542 -21.64 9.75 -23.60
C GLU A 542 -20.90 9.56 -22.27
N LEU A 543 -20.62 10.66 -21.56
CA LEU A 543 -19.94 10.59 -20.27
C LEU A 543 -20.80 9.91 -19.20
N THR A 544 -22.10 10.23 -19.14
CA THR A 544 -23.01 9.66 -18.13
C THR A 544 -23.43 8.21 -18.44
N ALA A 545 -23.24 7.73 -19.68
CA ALA A 545 -23.41 6.34 -20.04
C ALA A 545 -22.32 5.43 -19.45
N ILE A 546 -21.15 5.98 -19.11
CA ILE A 546 -20.04 5.21 -18.51
C ILE A 546 -20.40 4.88 -17.05
N PRO A 547 -20.36 3.60 -16.64
CA PRO A 547 -20.60 3.22 -15.25
C PRO A 547 -19.70 3.99 -14.27
N GLU A 548 -20.28 4.46 -13.17
CA GLU A 548 -19.62 5.27 -12.12
C GLU A 548 -19.35 6.75 -12.47
N ILE A 549 -19.65 7.20 -13.69
CA ILE A 549 -19.58 8.62 -14.05
C ILE A 549 -20.96 9.26 -13.89
N GLY A 550 -21.14 9.96 -12.77
CA GLY A 550 -22.38 10.68 -12.47
C GLY A 550 -22.46 12.09 -13.10
N PRO A 551 -23.65 12.72 -13.08
CA PRO A 551 -23.92 14.06 -13.61
C PRO A 551 -22.87 15.13 -13.28
N LYS A 552 -22.52 15.26 -12.00
CA LYS A 552 -21.54 16.26 -11.52
C LYS A 552 -20.13 16.04 -12.08
N MET A 553 -19.76 14.78 -12.32
CA MET A 553 -18.46 14.42 -12.89
C MET A 553 -18.44 14.76 -14.38
N ALA A 554 -19.49 14.39 -15.12
CA ALA A 554 -19.63 14.72 -16.53
C ALA A 554 -19.58 16.25 -16.78
N GLU A 555 -20.33 17.03 -16.00
CA GLU A 555 -20.27 18.50 -16.04
C GLU A 555 -18.87 19.06 -15.78
N SER A 556 -18.16 18.48 -14.80
CA SER A 556 -16.80 18.91 -14.45
C SER A 556 -15.79 18.61 -15.57
N ILE A 557 -15.93 17.47 -16.24
CA ILE A 557 -15.10 17.09 -17.39
C ILE A 557 -15.34 18.05 -18.56
N ILE A 558 -16.60 18.26 -18.94
CA ILE A 558 -16.96 19.16 -20.05
C ILE A 558 -16.48 20.59 -19.76
N SER A 559 -16.73 21.08 -18.54
CA SER A 559 -16.28 22.41 -18.12
C SER A 559 -14.76 22.56 -18.20
N PHE A 560 -14.01 21.53 -17.77
CA PHE A 560 -12.55 21.52 -17.83
C PHE A 560 -12.02 21.67 -19.25
N PHE A 561 -12.56 20.92 -20.23
CA PHE A 561 -12.08 20.97 -21.61
C PHE A 561 -12.56 22.20 -22.39
N ARG A 562 -13.63 22.87 -21.94
CA ARG A 562 -14.10 24.14 -22.52
C ARG A 562 -13.31 25.36 -22.06
N GLU A 563 -12.59 25.25 -20.96
CA GLU A 563 -11.79 26.35 -20.40
C GLU A 563 -10.56 26.64 -21.30
N PRO A 564 -10.43 27.85 -21.89
CA PRO A 564 -9.37 28.17 -22.85
C PRO A 564 -7.95 27.93 -22.33
N ARG A 565 -7.70 28.20 -21.05
CA ARG A 565 -6.36 28.01 -20.48
C ARG A 565 -6.01 26.53 -20.31
N ASN A 566 -6.97 25.67 -20.02
CA ASN A 566 -6.73 24.22 -20.00
C ASN A 566 -6.41 23.70 -21.40
N GLN A 567 -7.09 24.24 -22.42
CA GLN A 567 -6.77 23.94 -23.82
C GLN A 567 -5.34 24.37 -24.19
N GLU A 568 -4.87 25.51 -23.69
CA GLU A 568 -3.49 25.96 -23.88
C GLU A 568 -2.48 24.99 -23.23
N VAL A 569 -2.72 24.58 -21.97
CA VAL A 569 -1.87 23.62 -21.26
C VAL A 569 -1.84 22.28 -22.00
N ILE A 570 -3.00 21.76 -22.41
CA ILE A 570 -3.11 20.54 -23.22
C ILE A 570 -2.34 20.68 -24.53
N GLY A 571 -2.43 21.85 -25.19
CA GLY A 571 -1.67 22.15 -26.40
C GLY A 571 -0.16 22.19 -26.19
N LYS A 572 0.33 22.69 -25.05
CA LYS A 572 1.75 22.61 -24.66
C LYS A 572 2.18 21.15 -24.46
N LEU A 573 1.41 20.37 -23.70
CA LEU A 573 1.71 18.96 -23.44
C LEU A 573 1.80 18.14 -24.73
N LYS A 574 0.86 18.34 -25.67
CA LYS A 574 0.90 17.70 -26.99
C LYS A 574 2.14 18.08 -27.80
N ARG A 575 2.48 19.38 -27.85
CA ARG A 575 3.69 19.85 -28.57
C ARG A 575 4.97 19.34 -27.93
N ALA A 576 4.98 19.12 -26.62
CA ALA A 576 6.09 18.51 -25.91
C ALA A 576 6.23 16.99 -26.18
N GLY A 577 5.24 16.36 -26.81
CA GLY A 577 5.25 14.93 -27.13
C GLY A 577 4.72 14.02 -26.02
N VAL A 578 3.95 14.56 -25.07
CA VAL A 578 3.27 13.75 -24.05
C VAL A 578 2.23 12.85 -24.72
N ASN A 579 2.20 11.58 -24.34
CA ASN A 579 1.25 10.61 -24.86
C ASN A 579 -0.20 11.00 -24.48
N THR A 580 -0.98 11.38 -25.49
CA THR A 580 -2.41 11.72 -25.35
C THR A 580 -3.33 10.64 -25.93
N ARG A 581 -2.80 9.46 -26.22
CA ARG A 581 -3.56 8.34 -26.79
C ARG A 581 -3.77 7.28 -25.73
N GLY A 582 -5.00 6.76 -25.67
CA GLY A 582 -5.32 5.59 -24.88
C GLY A 582 -4.78 4.35 -25.57
N ASP A 583 -4.50 3.31 -24.78
CA ASP A 583 -4.31 1.96 -25.29
C ASP A 583 -5.68 1.42 -25.72
N VAL A 584 -6.24 1.97 -26.80
CA VAL A 584 -7.32 1.28 -27.47
C VAL A 584 -6.66 0.05 -28.08
N ASN A 585 -6.95 -1.10 -27.47
CA ASN A 585 -6.95 -2.35 -28.20
C ASN A 585 -7.95 -2.16 -29.35
N GLY A 586 -7.44 -1.62 -30.45
CA GLY A 586 -8.22 -1.27 -31.62
C GLY A 586 -8.94 -2.50 -32.11
N ASN A 587 -10.23 -2.37 -32.38
CA ASN A 587 -10.99 -3.23 -33.30
C ASN A 587 -10.60 -4.73 -33.30
N LEU A 588 -10.53 -5.37 -32.13
CA LEU A 588 -11.03 -6.73 -32.08
C LEU A 588 -12.52 -6.57 -32.28
N GLN A 589 -13.05 -7.06 -33.42
CA GLN A 589 -14.48 -7.30 -33.55
C GLN A 589 -14.91 -7.93 -32.23
N ARG A 590 -15.81 -7.28 -31.49
CA ARG A 590 -16.36 -7.80 -30.23
C ARG A 590 -17.55 -8.68 -30.62
N PRO A 591 -17.32 -9.93 -31.05
CA PRO A 591 -18.33 -10.73 -31.72
C PRO A 591 -19.41 -11.15 -30.73
N LEU A 592 -19.05 -11.13 -29.44
CA LEU A 592 -19.87 -11.52 -28.30
C LEU A 592 -20.50 -10.31 -27.59
N ALA A 593 -20.39 -9.10 -28.16
CA ALA A 593 -21.00 -7.90 -27.60
C ALA A 593 -22.51 -8.09 -27.35
N GLY A 594 -22.93 -7.88 -26.10
CA GLY A 594 -24.34 -8.02 -25.68
C GLY A 594 -24.81 -9.46 -25.46
N LYS A 595 -23.93 -10.46 -25.57
CA LYS A 595 -24.23 -11.87 -25.27
C LYS A 595 -23.90 -12.22 -23.84
N ARG A 596 -24.80 -12.96 -23.18
CA ARG A 596 -24.63 -13.43 -21.79
C ARG A 596 -24.30 -14.91 -21.72
N PHE A 597 -23.20 -15.20 -21.04
CA PHE A 597 -22.68 -16.54 -20.83
C PHE A 597 -22.83 -16.97 -19.38
N VAL A 598 -23.10 -18.24 -19.15
CA VAL A 598 -22.97 -18.89 -17.84
C VAL A 598 -22.04 -20.09 -17.98
N LEU A 599 -20.96 -20.09 -17.20
CA LEU A 599 -20.01 -21.19 -17.16
C LEU A 599 -20.41 -22.19 -16.06
N THR A 600 -20.50 -23.48 -16.39
CA THR A 600 -20.77 -24.58 -15.45
C THR A 600 -19.93 -25.81 -15.77
N GLY A 601 -19.49 -26.55 -14.74
CA GLY A 601 -18.53 -27.64 -14.90
C GLY A 601 -17.08 -27.14 -15.00
N THR A 602 -16.14 -28.08 -15.07
CA THR A 602 -14.70 -27.81 -15.20
C THR A 602 -14.30 -27.92 -16.67
N LEU A 603 -13.67 -26.87 -17.21
CA LEU A 603 -13.12 -26.89 -18.57
C LEU A 603 -11.71 -27.50 -18.52
N ALA A 604 -11.40 -28.42 -19.44
CA ALA A 604 -10.13 -29.14 -19.48
C ALA A 604 -8.96 -28.30 -20.05
N SER A 605 -9.26 -27.36 -20.95
CA SER A 605 -8.29 -26.54 -21.69
C SER A 605 -7.94 -25.22 -21.03
N MET A 606 -8.77 -24.73 -20.10
CA MET A 606 -8.56 -23.46 -19.42
C MET A 606 -9.32 -23.38 -18.10
N THR A 607 -8.87 -22.52 -17.20
CA THR A 607 -9.60 -22.23 -15.97
C THR A 607 -10.88 -21.44 -16.28
N ARG A 608 -11.88 -21.54 -15.38
CA ARG A 608 -13.11 -20.75 -15.49
C ARG A 608 -12.85 -19.24 -15.54
N ARG A 609 -11.77 -18.78 -14.89
CA ARG A 609 -11.35 -17.37 -14.92
C ARG A 609 -10.79 -17.00 -16.29
N GLU A 610 -9.92 -17.82 -16.87
CA GLU A 610 -9.41 -17.58 -18.24
C GLU A 610 -10.53 -17.62 -19.28
N ALA A 611 -11.51 -18.52 -19.12
CA ALA A 611 -12.70 -18.54 -19.98
C ALA A 611 -13.52 -17.24 -19.84
N GLN A 612 -13.67 -16.73 -18.61
CA GLN A 612 -14.35 -15.46 -18.35
C GLN A 612 -13.58 -14.28 -18.97
N GLU A 613 -12.27 -14.21 -18.78
CA GLU A 613 -11.40 -13.17 -19.36
C GLU A 613 -11.46 -13.19 -20.89
N LYS A 614 -11.48 -14.38 -21.52
CA LYS A 614 -11.62 -14.51 -22.99
C LYS A 614 -13.00 -14.06 -23.49
N ILE A 615 -14.08 -14.37 -22.75
CA ILE A 615 -15.44 -13.91 -23.10
C ILE A 615 -15.51 -12.38 -22.97
N GLU A 616 -15.01 -11.82 -21.88
CA GLU A 616 -15.01 -10.37 -21.61
C GLU A 616 -14.14 -9.61 -22.60
N ALA A 617 -12.97 -10.16 -22.98
CA ALA A 617 -12.09 -9.60 -24.00
C ALA A 617 -12.78 -9.50 -25.38
N LEU A 618 -13.70 -10.42 -25.68
CA LEU A 618 -14.51 -10.43 -26.90
C LEU A 618 -15.86 -9.70 -26.76
N GLY A 619 -16.11 -9.04 -25.61
CA GLY A 619 -17.27 -8.18 -25.35
C GLY A 619 -18.49 -8.87 -24.74
N GLY A 620 -18.41 -10.14 -24.37
CA GLY A 620 -19.50 -10.87 -23.71
C GLY A 620 -19.58 -10.64 -22.20
N GLU A 621 -20.76 -10.86 -21.63
CA GLU A 621 -21.00 -10.76 -20.18
C GLU A 621 -21.09 -12.15 -19.55
N VAL A 622 -20.35 -12.41 -18.46
CA VAL A 622 -20.46 -13.69 -17.72
C VAL A 622 -21.31 -13.51 -16.46
N SER A 623 -22.37 -14.30 -16.33
CA SER A 623 -23.23 -14.33 -15.15
C SER A 623 -23.00 -15.58 -14.31
N SER A 624 -23.20 -15.44 -13.00
CA SER A 624 -23.16 -16.56 -12.05
C SER A 624 -24.44 -17.40 -12.06
N SER A 625 -25.53 -16.91 -12.66
CA SER A 625 -26.86 -17.55 -12.64
C SER A 625 -27.48 -17.68 -14.02
N VAL A 626 -28.17 -18.80 -14.27
CA VAL A 626 -28.92 -19.02 -15.52
C VAL A 626 -30.28 -18.32 -15.40
N SER A 627 -30.56 -17.42 -16.34
CA SER A 627 -31.81 -16.66 -16.42
C SER A 627 -32.37 -16.67 -17.84
N ARG A 628 -33.61 -16.21 -18.05
CA ARG A 628 -34.16 -16.02 -19.41
C ARG A 628 -33.39 -15.02 -20.28
N LYS A 629 -32.48 -14.23 -19.69
CA LYS A 629 -31.61 -13.29 -20.40
C LYS A 629 -30.25 -13.91 -20.78
N THR A 630 -30.00 -15.16 -20.41
CA THR A 630 -28.75 -15.85 -20.73
C THR A 630 -28.83 -16.38 -22.15
N ASP A 631 -27.86 -16.05 -23.00
CA ASP A 631 -27.79 -16.53 -24.38
C ASP A 631 -27.15 -17.92 -24.47
N TYR A 632 -26.08 -18.15 -23.70
CA TYR A 632 -25.28 -19.36 -23.78
C TYR A 632 -24.92 -19.92 -22.40
N VAL A 633 -24.94 -21.25 -22.28
CA VAL A 633 -24.38 -21.96 -21.12
C VAL A 633 -23.26 -22.87 -21.59
N VAL A 634 -22.04 -22.56 -21.16
CA VAL A 634 -20.85 -23.36 -21.48
C VAL A 634 -20.69 -24.45 -20.42
N VAL A 635 -20.61 -25.69 -20.87
CA VAL A 635 -20.60 -26.88 -20.04
C VAL A 635 -19.27 -27.61 -20.19
N GLY A 636 -18.52 -27.67 -19.09
CA GLY A 636 -17.37 -28.53 -18.92
C GLY A 636 -17.72 -29.88 -18.28
N GLU A 637 -16.70 -30.63 -17.88
CA GLU A 637 -16.87 -31.89 -17.15
C GLU A 637 -17.62 -31.68 -15.82
N ASN A 638 -18.51 -32.62 -15.49
CA ASN A 638 -19.42 -32.58 -14.33
C ASN A 638 -20.31 -31.31 -14.28
N PRO A 639 -21.23 -31.12 -15.25
CA PRO A 639 -22.22 -30.05 -15.19
C PRO A 639 -23.04 -30.10 -13.90
N GLY A 640 -23.10 -28.99 -13.17
CA GLY A 640 -23.94 -28.87 -11.98
C GLY A 640 -25.38 -28.47 -12.34
N SER A 641 -26.15 -28.06 -11.31
CA SER A 641 -27.56 -27.65 -11.40
C SER A 641 -27.89 -26.55 -12.42
N LYS A 642 -26.88 -25.85 -12.95
CA LYS A 642 -27.05 -24.84 -14.01
C LYS A 642 -27.31 -25.45 -15.38
N TYR A 643 -26.83 -26.66 -15.64
CA TYR A 643 -27.11 -27.39 -16.87
C TYR A 643 -28.58 -27.79 -16.97
N ASP A 644 -29.13 -28.33 -15.88
CA ASP A 644 -30.55 -28.69 -15.80
C ASP A 644 -31.43 -27.45 -15.96
N ARG A 645 -31.03 -26.34 -15.32
CA ARG A 645 -31.74 -25.06 -15.44
C ARG A 645 -31.68 -24.46 -16.85
N ALA A 646 -30.58 -24.67 -17.58
CA ALA A 646 -30.44 -24.23 -18.96
C ALA A 646 -31.36 -25.01 -19.91
N LYS A 647 -31.49 -26.33 -19.71
CA LYS A 647 -32.42 -27.19 -20.45
C LYS A 647 -33.88 -26.80 -20.22
N GLU A 648 -34.27 -26.55 -18.97
CA GLU A 648 -35.64 -26.13 -18.64
C GLU A 648 -36.05 -24.80 -19.28
N LEU A 649 -35.09 -23.88 -19.41
CA LEU A 649 -35.32 -22.55 -19.97
C LEU A 649 -35.09 -22.46 -21.49
N GLY A 650 -34.69 -23.56 -22.14
CA GLY A 650 -34.46 -23.62 -23.59
C GLY A 650 -33.26 -22.78 -24.06
N ILE A 651 -32.26 -22.59 -23.21
CA ILE A 651 -31.07 -21.77 -23.50
C ILE A 651 -30.03 -22.62 -24.25
N THR A 652 -29.31 -22.02 -25.20
CA THR A 652 -28.29 -22.72 -25.99
C THR A 652 -27.15 -23.22 -25.10
N ILE A 653 -26.83 -24.51 -25.20
CA ILE A 653 -25.78 -25.16 -24.40
C ILE A 653 -24.58 -25.44 -25.33
N LEU A 654 -23.40 -24.97 -24.93
CA LEU A 654 -22.14 -25.17 -25.64
C LEU A 654 -21.27 -26.15 -24.85
N ASN A 655 -20.69 -27.16 -25.51
CA ASN A 655 -19.59 -27.91 -24.92
C ASN A 655 -18.28 -27.12 -25.05
N GLU A 656 -17.22 -27.59 -24.40
CA GLU A 656 -15.92 -26.91 -24.41
C GLU A 656 -15.32 -26.72 -25.82
N GLN A 657 -15.49 -27.68 -26.73
CA GLN A 657 -14.97 -27.56 -28.10
C GLN A 657 -15.75 -26.54 -28.94
N ASP A 658 -17.07 -26.45 -28.73
CA ASP A 658 -17.93 -25.45 -29.36
C ASP A 658 -17.60 -24.05 -28.83
N PHE A 659 -17.33 -23.95 -27.53
CA PHE A 659 -16.91 -22.71 -26.89
C PHE A 659 -15.55 -22.24 -27.42
N LEU A 660 -14.56 -23.13 -27.53
CA LEU A 660 -13.26 -22.81 -28.11
C LEU A 660 -13.37 -22.32 -29.55
N ARG A 661 -14.19 -22.99 -30.38
CA ARG A 661 -14.44 -22.55 -31.76
C ARG A 661 -15.12 -21.18 -31.82
N MET A 662 -16.07 -20.92 -30.93
CA MET A 662 -16.73 -19.61 -30.83
C MET A 662 -15.75 -18.50 -30.40
N LEU A 663 -14.79 -18.82 -29.51
CA LEU A 663 -13.74 -17.88 -29.11
C LEU A 663 -12.74 -17.59 -30.25
N GLU A 664 -12.48 -18.55 -31.14
CA GLU A 664 -11.56 -18.39 -32.28
C GLU A 664 -12.22 -17.70 -33.49
N THR A 665 -13.50 -17.96 -33.75
CA THR A 665 -14.19 -17.53 -34.98
C THR A 665 -15.19 -16.39 -34.78
N GLY A 666 -15.58 -16.11 -33.53
CA GLY A 666 -16.55 -15.06 -33.19
C GLY A 666 -18.02 -15.40 -33.48
N LEU A 667 -18.34 -16.63 -33.90
CA LEU A 667 -19.70 -17.12 -34.12
C LEU A 667 -19.91 -18.55 -33.59
#